data_AF-A0AAJ0MKX8-F1
#
_entry.id   AF-A0AAJ0MKX8-F1
#
_cell.length_a   1.000
_cell.length_b   1.000
_cell.length_c   1.000
_cell.angle_alpha   90.00
_cell.angle_beta   90.00
_cell.angle_gamma   90.00
#
_symmetry.space_group_name_H-M   'P 1'
#
loop_
_entity.id
_entity.type
_entity.pdbx_description
1 polymer ?
#
loop_
_entity_poly.entity_id
_entity_poly.type
_entity_poly.pdbx_seq_one_letter_code
_entity_poly.pdbx_strand_id
1 'polypeptide(L)'
;MRHIRRRARYLRYAIMSPSQDMVNAAMPCGVEAAGDQAINILQSPAPDTCARTGSLQIWYRGAPLLQPGQIRLLRLMPHEWEDAGIECQLINYQLRDSSEGANLYEALSYVWGDKSTRRSISINKCDVQVTANLYAALLHLRDRVFERVLWVDAICINQQDADEKGRQVNSMANIYAKAGRVLVWLGEAAEDSDQAIEDIRAAGSQERYEPLPDKKRQDAIFSLLRRTWFERVWVLQEVAAARQVLIKCGSAEMDGYAFCLGLSALKLPYELCLGLQSIIYTATYLIRGTLFRPRRGASQSGPFFLQIRPLGELVEMYHTRKATEHHDKVYALLGMASDGNADKKLLADYNISWKELFRRLIHSILPEQHHSVATWSDREVAIIRGKGYLLGEISLVEKDSTWEDKQKVHITWRNEPSGHGVRHEKTSPRLIQSGAKAIQAGDLVCLLQDAAKPTILRLLDDHMTIIRIAVHFDGEEFDGNGTRPKTSLLDVPLVWDWENRPEAREYDKLFVSSQVPEPSELDEHLEKTARLESIRLVFQTTMRYDALAENLRTTTEVFERAFKTLDKLAVPWFIHRDKPKQGHVSKILAMVDQFIRHIGRWETICIAAIGGHKSVIKLLLDTGMVDLDDQKYLSVLFWLAIQHKHEEASKLLLSAGGANWNMEITDEQTTLFQAAKNGNGTVTKLLLDSGKVDPDAKNMDGWRPLQLAAESG
;
A
#
# COMPACT_ATOMS: atom_id res chain seq x y z
N MET A 1 -24.43 -49.47 15.23
CA MET A 1 -25.91 -49.38 15.21
C MET A 1 -26.32 -48.07 15.89
N ARG A 2 -27.19 -47.27 15.24
CA ARG A 2 -27.78 -46.00 15.72
C ARG A 2 -26.74 -44.95 16.17
N HIS A 3 -26.06 -44.24 15.27
CA HIS A 3 -26.46 -42.87 14.90
C HIS A 3 -25.69 -42.37 13.64
N ILE A 4 -25.74 -43.12 12.54
CA ILE A 4 -25.29 -42.67 11.20
C ILE A 4 -26.44 -42.91 10.22
N ARG A 5 -27.49 -42.09 10.30
CA ARG A 5 -28.59 -42.00 9.32
C ARG A 5 -29.26 -40.63 9.43
N ARG A 6 -28.63 -39.57 8.90
CA ARG A 6 -29.27 -38.30 8.48
C ARG A 6 -28.22 -37.37 7.83
N ARG A 7 -27.73 -37.72 6.64
CA ARG A 7 -27.11 -36.81 5.64
C ARG A 7 -26.68 -37.58 4.37
N ALA A 8 -27.63 -38.28 3.76
CA ALA A 8 -27.47 -38.89 2.44
C ALA A 8 -28.85 -38.95 1.77
N ARG A 9 -29.29 -37.81 1.24
CA ARG A 9 -30.42 -37.68 0.33
C ARG A 9 -30.05 -36.53 -0.61
N TYR A 10 -30.18 -36.76 -1.92
CA TYR A 10 -29.76 -35.92 -3.05
C TYR A 10 -28.34 -36.15 -3.61
N LEU A 11 -28.08 -37.38 -4.05
CA LEU A 11 -27.15 -37.68 -5.16
C LEU A 11 -27.42 -39.12 -5.62
N ARG A 12 -28.25 -39.25 -6.65
CA ARG A 12 -28.42 -40.41 -7.56
C ARG A 12 -29.73 -40.21 -8.32
N TYR A 13 -29.66 -39.72 -9.55
CA TYR A 13 -30.53 -40.06 -10.69
C TYR A 13 -30.05 -39.26 -11.89
N ALA A 14 -29.40 -39.94 -12.86
CA ALA A 14 -29.43 -39.67 -14.31
C ALA A 14 -28.23 -40.36 -15.01
N ILE A 15 -28.31 -41.68 -15.17
CA ILE A 15 -27.62 -42.38 -16.27
C ILE A 15 -28.64 -43.38 -16.83
N MET A 16 -29.38 -42.96 -17.86
CA MET A 16 -30.04 -43.84 -18.84
C MET A 16 -30.19 -43.05 -20.15
N SER A 17 -29.64 -43.58 -21.23
CA SER A 17 -29.94 -43.22 -22.63
C SER A 17 -30.62 -44.44 -23.29
N PRO A 18 -31.17 -44.33 -24.50
CA PRO A 18 -32.29 -43.51 -24.95
C PRO A 18 -33.46 -44.41 -25.44
N SER A 19 -34.70 -43.95 -25.37
CA SER A 19 -35.84 -44.63 -26.02
C SER A 19 -36.38 -43.81 -27.18
N GLN A 20 -36.41 -44.46 -28.35
CA GLN A 20 -37.22 -44.14 -29.53
C GLN A 20 -38.52 -43.41 -29.15
N ASP A 21 -38.65 -42.13 -29.54
CA ASP A 21 -39.89 -41.44 -29.88
C ASP A 21 -39.56 -39.98 -30.28
N MET A 22 -38.87 -39.82 -31.42
CA MET A 22 -38.66 -38.54 -32.10
C MET A 22 -38.63 -38.74 -33.62
N VAL A 23 -39.76 -39.19 -34.19
CA VAL A 23 -39.97 -39.16 -35.65
C VAL A 23 -41.41 -38.69 -35.88
N ASN A 24 -41.55 -37.63 -36.68
CA ASN A 24 -42.78 -36.98 -37.17
C ASN A 24 -43.33 -35.80 -36.37
N ALA A 25 -42.69 -34.63 -36.56
CA ALA A 25 -43.42 -33.38 -36.77
C ALA A 25 -42.56 -32.47 -37.65
N ALA A 26 -42.78 -32.57 -38.96
CA ALA A 26 -42.23 -31.66 -39.97
C ALA A 26 -43.17 -30.46 -40.16
N MET A 27 -42.55 -29.32 -40.54
CA MET A 27 -43.07 -28.11 -41.22
C MET A 27 -43.14 -26.82 -40.35
N PRO A 28 -42.92 -25.63 -40.94
CA PRO A 28 -42.12 -25.31 -42.13
C PRO A 28 -41.17 -24.11 -41.93
N CYS A 29 -40.19 -23.99 -42.85
CA CYS A 29 -39.46 -22.76 -43.13
C CYS A 29 -40.42 -21.60 -43.42
N GLY A 30 -40.34 -20.56 -42.60
CA GLY A 30 -40.90 -19.24 -42.87
C GLY A 30 -39.79 -18.21 -42.70
N VAL A 31 -39.34 -17.65 -43.81
CA VAL A 31 -38.47 -16.47 -43.85
C VAL A 31 -39.35 -15.28 -43.50
N GLU A 32 -39.30 -14.82 -42.24
CA GLU A 32 -39.80 -13.51 -41.86
C GLU A 32 -38.67 -12.72 -41.21
N ALA A 33 -38.41 -11.56 -41.80
CA ALA A 33 -37.48 -10.56 -41.32
C ALA A 33 -37.85 -10.15 -39.89
N ALA A 34 -37.03 -10.54 -38.92
CA ALA A 34 -37.04 -9.95 -37.59
C ALA A 34 -36.38 -8.57 -37.66
N GLY A 35 -37.08 -7.63 -38.28
CA GLY A 35 -36.84 -6.19 -38.13
C GLY A 35 -37.31 -5.74 -36.74
N ASP A 36 -36.55 -4.83 -36.16
CA ASP A 36 -36.92 -3.96 -35.03
C ASP A 36 -37.37 -4.64 -33.72
N GLN A 37 -36.42 -5.27 -33.01
CA GLN A 37 -36.46 -5.17 -31.55
C GLN A 37 -35.82 -3.85 -31.13
N ALA A 38 -36.69 -2.88 -30.84
CA ALA A 38 -36.36 -1.50 -30.51
C ALA A 38 -35.30 -1.40 -29.39
N ILE A 39 -34.06 -1.12 -29.80
CA ILE A 39 -33.16 -0.29 -28.99
C ILE A 39 -33.91 1.04 -28.81
N ASN A 40 -34.21 1.46 -27.58
CA ASN A 40 -34.68 2.82 -27.33
C ASN A 40 -33.51 3.79 -27.60
N ILE A 41 -33.19 3.98 -28.88
CA ILE A 41 -32.26 4.96 -29.39
C ILE A 41 -32.97 6.29 -29.23
N LEU A 42 -32.54 7.09 -28.25
CA LEU A 42 -32.84 8.52 -28.30
C LEU A 42 -32.00 9.07 -29.46
N GLN A 43 -32.57 9.12 -30.66
CA GLN A 43 -32.00 9.86 -31.78
C GLN A 43 -31.96 11.33 -31.35
N SER A 44 -30.83 11.77 -30.82
CA SER A 44 -30.57 13.20 -30.70
C SER A 44 -30.30 13.69 -32.12
N PRO A 45 -31.06 14.66 -32.66
CA PRO A 45 -30.72 15.24 -33.95
C PRO A 45 -29.29 15.78 -33.83
N ALA A 46 -28.40 15.32 -34.71
CA ALA A 46 -27.07 15.92 -34.81
C ALA A 46 -27.29 17.42 -35.09
N PRO A 47 -26.74 18.33 -34.28
CA PRO A 47 -26.85 19.74 -34.64
C PRO A 47 -26.15 19.93 -35.99
N ASP A 48 -26.84 20.59 -36.93
CA ASP A 48 -26.36 20.93 -38.28
C ASP A 48 -25.05 21.76 -38.30
N THR A 49 -24.48 22.03 -37.12
CA THR A 49 -23.25 22.79 -36.89
C THR A 49 -21.96 21.98 -37.10
N CYS A 50 -21.97 20.63 -37.11
CA CYS A 50 -20.72 19.87 -37.24
C CYS A 50 -20.04 20.01 -38.61
N ALA A 51 -20.82 20.31 -39.65
CA ALA A 51 -20.35 20.41 -41.04
C ALA A 51 -19.37 21.58 -41.30
N ARG A 52 -19.20 22.53 -40.35
CA ARG A 52 -18.37 23.74 -40.58
C ARG A 52 -17.04 23.79 -39.82
N THR A 53 -16.81 22.95 -38.81
CA THR A 53 -15.67 23.15 -37.87
C THR A 53 -14.95 21.88 -37.38
N GLY A 54 -15.39 20.67 -37.76
CA GLY A 54 -14.56 19.45 -37.72
C GLY A 54 -14.03 18.98 -36.36
N SER A 55 -14.77 19.15 -35.25
CA SER A 55 -14.30 18.67 -33.93
C SER A 55 -15.39 17.97 -33.12
N LEU A 56 -15.09 16.76 -32.61
CA LEU A 56 -15.94 16.02 -31.66
C LEU A 56 -16.27 16.83 -30.39
N GLN A 57 -15.41 17.78 -30.01
CA GLN A 57 -15.65 18.71 -28.90
C GLN A 57 -16.88 19.59 -29.11
N ILE A 58 -17.16 19.96 -30.36
CA ILE A 58 -18.34 20.76 -30.71
C ILE A 58 -19.59 19.88 -30.63
N TRP A 59 -19.47 18.59 -30.99
CA TRP A 59 -20.56 17.65 -30.78
C TRP A 59 -20.86 17.46 -29.29
N TYR A 60 -19.86 17.27 -28.43
CA TYR A 60 -20.09 17.18 -26.97
C TYR A 60 -20.75 18.44 -26.39
N ARG A 61 -20.34 19.63 -26.83
CA ARG A 61 -20.93 20.91 -26.39
C ARG A 61 -22.33 21.17 -26.94
N GLY A 62 -22.65 20.60 -28.11
CA GLY A 62 -23.96 20.73 -28.76
C GLY A 62 -24.94 19.61 -28.40
N ALA A 63 -24.47 18.49 -27.84
CA ALA A 63 -25.30 17.37 -27.40
C ALA A 63 -25.91 17.66 -26.01
N PRO A 64 -27.14 17.17 -25.73
CA PRO A 64 -27.72 17.27 -24.39
C PRO A 64 -26.81 16.62 -23.34
N LEU A 65 -26.71 17.24 -22.17
CA LEU A 65 -26.05 16.64 -21.02
C LEU A 65 -26.68 15.27 -20.71
N LEU A 66 -25.84 14.27 -20.48
CA LEU A 66 -26.30 12.93 -20.10
C LEU A 66 -27.07 13.02 -18.79
N GLN A 67 -28.31 12.52 -18.80
CA GLN A 67 -29.10 12.37 -17.59
C GLN A 67 -28.52 11.26 -16.71
N PRO A 68 -28.83 11.22 -15.40
CA PRO A 68 -28.41 10.12 -14.53
C PRO A 68 -28.77 8.75 -15.12
N GLY A 69 -27.79 7.84 -15.19
CA GLY A 69 -27.95 6.51 -15.78
C GLY A 69 -27.89 6.46 -17.30
N GLN A 70 -27.63 7.58 -17.99
CA GLN A 70 -27.34 7.58 -19.42
C GLN A 70 -25.85 7.46 -19.71
N ILE A 71 -25.56 6.74 -20.78
CA ILE A 71 -24.22 6.58 -21.37
C ILE A 71 -24.29 6.87 -22.86
N ARG A 72 -23.14 7.07 -23.50
CA ARG A 72 -23.06 7.06 -24.96
C ARG A 72 -22.58 5.70 -25.46
N LEU A 73 -23.06 5.28 -26.62
CA LEU A 73 -22.60 4.08 -27.33
C LEU A 73 -22.16 4.45 -28.74
N LEU A 74 -21.09 3.82 -29.19
CA LEU A 74 -20.52 3.95 -30.52
C LEU A 74 -21.08 2.85 -31.42
N ARG A 75 -21.88 3.21 -32.42
CA ARG A 75 -22.27 2.32 -33.52
C ARG A 75 -21.16 2.36 -34.56
N LEU A 76 -20.45 1.25 -34.72
CA LEU A 76 -19.43 1.04 -35.74
C LEU A 76 -20.11 0.51 -37.00
N MET A 77 -20.04 1.26 -38.09
CA MET A 77 -20.71 0.90 -39.35
C MET A 77 -19.93 -0.19 -40.08
N PRO A 78 -20.64 -1.15 -40.73
CA PRO A 78 -19.99 -2.17 -41.53
C PRO A 78 -19.49 -1.59 -42.85
N HIS A 79 -18.52 -2.27 -43.46
CA HIS A 79 -18.08 -1.94 -44.81
C HIS A 79 -17.51 -3.18 -45.50
N GLU A 80 -17.80 -3.35 -46.80
CA GLU A 80 -17.33 -4.51 -47.58
C GLU A 80 -15.79 -4.59 -47.65
N TRP A 81 -15.16 -3.42 -47.80
CA TRP A 81 -13.73 -3.25 -47.98
C TRP A 81 -13.04 -2.94 -46.65
N GLU A 82 -11.96 -3.67 -46.36
CA GLU A 82 -11.21 -3.56 -45.11
C GLU A 82 -10.40 -2.26 -45.03
N ASP A 83 -9.94 -1.73 -46.15
CA ASP A 83 -9.16 -0.49 -46.25
C ASP A 83 -10.02 0.79 -46.24
N ALA A 84 -11.34 0.65 -46.34
CA ALA A 84 -12.23 1.80 -46.27
C ALA A 84 -12.16 2.51 -44.93
N GLY A 85 -12.34 3.83 -44.93
CA GLY A 85 -12.36 4.64 -43.71
C GLY A 85 -13.39 4.13 -42.69
N ILE A 86 -13.06 4.22 -41.40
CA ILE A 86 -13.98 3.81 -40.34
C ILE A 86 -15.03 4.89 -40.15
N GLU A 87 -16.30 4.50 -40.28
CA GLU A 87 -17.46 5.34 -40.03
C GLU A 87 -18.22 4.84 -38.80
N CYS A 88 -18.63 5.79 -37.95
CA CYS A 88 -19.32 5.53 -36.70
C CYS A 88 -20.44 6.54 -36.45
N GLN A 89 -21.37 6.16 -35.58
CA GLN A 89 -22.36 7.06 -34.98
C GLN A 89 -22.30 7.00 -33.46
N LEU A 90 -22.50 8.15 -32.81
CA LEU A 90 -22.55 8.24 -31.35
C LEU A 90 -23.99 8.47 -30.90
N ILE A 91 -24.52 7.56 -30.08
CA ILE A 91 -25.92 7.57 -29.63
C ILE A 91 -26.01 7.60 -28.11
N ASN A 92 -27.05 8.25 -27.58
CA ASN A 92 -27.36 8.22 -26.15
C ASN A 92 -28.16 6.96 -25.81
N TYR A 93 -27.81 6.30 -24.71
CA TYR A 93 -28.39 5.04 -24.27
C TYR A 93 -28.73 5.10 -22.78
N GLN A 94 -29.95 4.69 -22.42
CA GLN A 94 -30.37 4.57 -21.03
C GLN A 94 -29.96 3.20 -20.48
N LEU A 95 -29.09 3.20 -19.46
CA LEU A 95 -28.64 1.98 -18.82
C LEU A 95 -29.74 1.45 -17.87
N ARG A 96 -30.68 0.66 -18.40
CA ARG A 96 -31.83 0.14 -17.64
C ARG A 96 -31.41 -0.85 -16.54
N ASP A 97 -32.09 -0.80 -15.40
CA ASP A 97 -31.93 -1.77 -14.30
C ASP A 97 -32.90 -2.95 -14.41
N SER A 98 -33.89 -2.87 -15.30
CA SER A 98 -34.97 -3.84 -15.43
C SER A 98 -34.49 -5.19 -15.98
N SER A 99 -35.08 -6.26 -15.42
CA SER A 99 -34.93 -7.67 -15.82
C SER A 99 -35.44 -8.03 -17.23
N GLU A 100 -35.89 -7.04 -18.00
CA GLU A 100 -36.49 -7.18 -19.33
C GLU A 100 -35.54 -6.59 -20.38
N GLY A 101 -34.80 -7.48 -21.05
CA GLY A 101 -33.89 -7.16 -22.16
C GLY A 101 -32.41 -7.32 -21.82
N ALA A 102 -31.68 -8.07 -22.64
CA ALA A 102 -30.22 -8.03 -22.64
C ALA A 102 -29.78 -6.69 -23.24
N ASN A 103 -28.89 -5.94 -22.58
CA ASN A 103 -28.28 -4.78 -23.25
C ASN A 103 -27.43 -5.31 -24.42
N LEU A 104 -27.64 -4.76 -25.61
CA LEU A 104 -27.11 -5.28 -26.87
C LEU A 104 -25.77 -4.66 -27.29
N TYR A 105 -25.01 -4.11 -26.34
CA TYR A 105 -23.70 -3.53 -26.63
C TYR A 105 -22.55 -4.37 -26.05
N GLU A 106 -21.39 -4.24 -26.67
CA GLU A 106 -20.13 -4.83 -26.23
C GLU A 106 -19.25 -3.73 -25.63
N ALA A 107 -18.45 -4.03 -24.61
CA ALA A 107 -17.52 -3.05 -24.04
C ALA A 107 -16.08 -3.36 -24.44
N LEU A 108 -15.35 -2.36 -24.91
CA LEU A 108 -13.95 -2.51 -25.29
C LEU A 108 -13.04 -2.31 -24.08
N SER A 109 -12.12 -3.26 -23.85
CA SER A 109 -11.05 -3.21 -22.87
C SER A 109 -9.72 -3.18 -23.62
N TYR A 110 -9.05 -2.03 -23.66
CA TYR A 110 -7.88 -1.84 -24.49
C TYR A 110 -6.95 -0.77 -23.92
N VAL A 111 -5.66 -0.81 -24.27
CA VAL A 111 -4.70 0.25 -23.92
C VAL A 111 -4.85 1.42 -24.88
N TRP A 112 -5.01 2.64 -24.38
CA TRP A 112 -5.16 3.80 -25.27
C TRP A 112 -3.96 3.97 -26.23
N GLY A 113 -2.77 3.62 -25.79
CA GLY A 113 -1.55 3.63 -26.61
C GLY A 113 -0.91 5.02 -26.70
N ASP A 114 0.01 5.17 -27.64
CA ASP A 114 0.70 6.44 -27.89
C ASP A 114 -0.28 7.53 -28.36
N LYS A 115 -0.22 8.71 -27.71
CA LYS A 115 -1.05 9.87 -28.04
C LYS A 115 -0.50 10.69 -29.21
N SER A 116 0.75 10.47 -29.61
CA SER A 116 1.42 11.19 -30.70
C SER A 116 0.99 10.66 -32.07
N THR A 117 0.81 9.35 -32.20
CA THR A 117 0.38 8.70 -33.44
C THR A 117 -1.15 8.63 -33.50
N ARG A 118 -1.76 9.51 -34.29
CA ARG A 118 -3.22 9.59 -34.45
C ARG A 118 -3.65 9.17 -35.85
N ARG A 119 -4.85 8.60 -35.93
CA ARG A 119 -5.53 8.26 -37.18
C ARG A 119 -6.95 8.79 -37.13
N SER A 120 -7.49 9.09 -38.30
CA SER A 120 -8.81 9.67 -38.39
C SER A 120 -9.90 8.63 -38.58
N ILE A 121 -11.03 8.85 -37.91
CA ILE A 121 -12.30 8.14 -38.09
C ILE A 121 -13.43 9.17 -38.23
N SER A 122 -14.52 8.79 -38.90
CA SER A 122 -15.70 9.63 -39.01
C SER A 122 -16.70 9.26 -37.92
N ILE A 123 -17.08 10.21 -37.05
CA ILE A 123 -18.15 10.02 -36.06
C ILE A 123 -19.24 11.04 -36.31
N ASN A 124 -20.48 10.59 -36.59
CA ASN A 124 -21.59 11.47 -36.95
C ASN A 124 -21.22 12.46 -38.09
N LYS A 125 -20.44 11.98 -39.07
CA LYS A 125 -19.87 12.74 -40.21
C LYS A 125 -18.82 13.80 -39.83
N CYS A 126 -18.33 13.80 -38.59
CA CYS A 126 -17.27 14.67 -38.14
C CYS A 126 -15.94 13.89 -38.12
N ASP A 127 -14.87 14.53 -38.57
CA ASP A 127 -13.52 13.94 -38.53
C ASP A 127 -12.99 13.93 -37.09
N VAL A 128 -12.56 12.77 -36.59
CA VAL A 128 -12.12 12.58 -35.21
C VAL A 128 -10.80 11.83 -35.17
N GLN A 129 -9.82 12.44 -34.51
CA GLN A 129 -8.50 11.86 -34.30
C GLN A 129 -8.51 10.90 -33.11
N VAL A 130 -8.29 9.62 -33.37
CA VAL A 130 -8.11 8.56 -32.37
C VAL A 130 -6.69 8.04 -32.36
N THR A 131 -6.27 7.36 -31.30
CA THR A 131 -4.94 6.73 -31.26
C THR A 131 -4.83 5.60 -32.27
N ALA A 132 -3.61 5.31 -32.73
CA ALA A 132 -3.37 4.21 -33.65
C ALA A 132 -3.88 2.85 -33.11
N ASN A 133 -3.76 2.62 -31.80
CA ASN A 133 -4.24 1.37 -31.19
C ASN A 133 -5.77 1.25 -31.18
N LEU A 134 -6.49 2.36 -30.93
CA LEU A 134 -7.96 2.35 -31.03
C LEU A 134 -8.42 2.16 -32.47
N TYR A 135 -7.76 2.83 -33.43
CA TYR A 135 -8.04 2.63 -34.85
C TYR A 135 -7.89 1.16 -35.25
N ALA A 136 -6.79 0.53 -34.88
CA ALA A 136 -6.55 -0.90 -35.14
C ALA A 136 -7.64 -1.77 -34.50
N ALA A 137 -7.98 -1.54 -33.24
CA ALA A 137 -9.06 -2.27 -32.56
C ALA A 137 -10.40 -2.15 -33.31
N LEU A 138 -10.79 -0.92 -33.68
CA LEU A 138 -12.04 -0.68 -34.41
C LEU A 138 -12.02 -1.32 -35.80
N LEU A 139 -10.87 -1.32 -36.48
CA LEU A 139 -10.69 -1.96 -37.78
C LEU A 139 -10.94 -3.48 -37.70
N HIS A 140 -10.30 -4.15 -36.74
CA HIS A 140 -10.45 -5.61 -36.52
C HIS A 140 -11.82 -6.00 -35.94
N LEU A 141 -12.54 -5.05 -35.32
CA LEU A 141 -13.89 -5.26 -34.82
C LEU A 141 -14.97 -4.94 -35.86
N ARG A 142 -14.65 -4.17 -36.91
CA ARG A 142 -15.60 -3.83 -37.97
C ARG A 142 -15.98 -5.09 -38.73
N ASP A 143 -17.28 -5.37 -38.75
CA ASP A 143 -17.83 -6.45 -39.56
C ASP A 143 -18.09 -5.95 -41.00
N ARG A 144 -18.18 -6.87 -41.96
CA ARG A 144 -18.42 -6.52 -43.36
C ARG A 144 -19.88 -6.22 -43.66
N VAL A 145 -20.79 -6.76 -42.86
CA VAL A 145 -22.24 -6.75 -43.12
C VAL A 145 -23.01 -6.10 -41.99
N PHE A 146 -22.62 -6.37 -40.73
CA PHE A 146 -23.40 -5.93 -39.58
C PHE A 146 -22.78 -4.75 -38.85
N GLU A 147 -23.59 -3.76 -38.48
CA GLU A 147 -23.13 -2.77 -37.52
C GLU A 147 -22.86 -3.40 -36.17
N ARG A 148 -21.89 -2.85 -35.43
CA ARG A 148 -21.59 -3.24 -34.05
C ARG A 148 -21.82 -2.09 -33.10
N VAL A 149 -22.40 -2.37 -31.94
CA VAL A 149 -22.63 -1.36 -30.90
C VAL A 149 -21.63 -1.55 -29.78
N LEU A 150 -20.72 -0.59 -29.61
CA LEU A 150 -19.60 -0.65 -28.71
C LEU A 150 -19.68 0.45 -27.65
N TRP A 151 -19.24 0.15 -26.43
CA TRP A 151 -18.85 1.16 -25.46
C TRP A 151 -17.32 1.25 -25.44
N VAL A 152 -16.81 2.43 -25.80
CA VAL A 152 -15.38 2.75 -25.87
C VAL A 152 -15.15 3.99 -25.02
N ASP A 153 -14.51 3.84 -23.87
CA ASP A 153 -14.31 4.89 -22.86
C ASP A 153 -13.76 6.21 -23.43
N ALA A 154 -12.75 6.15 -24.30
CA ALA A 154 -12.12 7.32 -24.91
C ALA A 154 -13.05 8.14 -25.83
N ILE A 155 -14.14 7.53 -26.33
CA ILE A 155 -15.12 8.14 -27.25
C ILE A 155 -16.50 8.33 -26.59
N CYS A 156 -16.89 7.47 -25.65
CA CYS A 156 -18.22 7.52 -25.05
C CYS A 156 -18.28 8.51 -23.87
N ILE A 157 -17.13 8.77 -23.24
CA ILE A 157 -16.97 9.72 -22.14
C ILE A 157 -16.31 11.00 -22.68
N ASN A 158 -16.86 12.15 -22.31
CA ASN A 158 -16.21 13.42 -22.57
C ASN A 158 -14.99 13.61 -21.66
N GLN A 159 -13.81 13.27 -22.19
CA GLN A 159 -12.53 13.31 -21.45
C GLN A 159 -12.08 14.73 -21.03
N GLN A 160 -12.71 15.79 -21.55
CA GLN A 160 -12.39 17.19 -21.24
C GLN A 160 -13.32 17.80 -20.17
N ASP A 161 -14.34 17.07 -19.73
CA ASP A 161 -15.25 17.48 -18.67
C ASP A 161 -15.00 16.58 -17.44
N ALA A 162 -14.33 17.13 -16.42
CA ALA A 162 -13.95 16.39 -15.22
C ALA A 162 -15.17 15.86 -14.45
N ASP A 163 -16.29 16.59 -14.49
CA ASP A 163 -17.52 16.19 -13.79
C ASP A 163 -18.24 15.06 -14.54
N GLU A 164 -18.31 15.14 -15.88
CA GLU A 164 -18.80 14.02 -16.69
C GLU A 164 -17.89 12.80 -16.53
N LYS A 165 -16.56 12.98 -16.63
CA LYS A 165 -15.57 11.92 -16.44
C LYS A 165 -15.76 11.24 -15.08
N GLY A 166 -15.84 12.00 -13.99
CA GLY A 166 -16.10 11.47 -12.65
C GLY A 166 -17.40 10.67 -12.56
N ARG A 167 -18.52 11.20 -13.08
CA ARG A 167 -19.82 10.49 -13.10
C ARG A 167 -19.78 9.19 -13.90
N GLN A 168 -19.17 9.19 -15.09
CA GLN A 168 -19.09 8.02 -15.95
C GLN A 168 -18.12 6.97 -15.37
N VAL A 169 -16.98 7.39 -14.80
CA VAL A 169 -16.03 6.50 -14.11
C VAL A 169 -16.69 5.78 -12.94
N ASN A 170 -17.45 6.51 -12.11
CA ASN A 170 -18.24 5.90 -11.03
C ASN A 170 -19.27 4.86 -11.54
N SER A 171 -19.64 4.94 -12.84
CA SER A 171 -20.60 4.02 -13.47
C SER A 171 -19.93 2.89 -14.26
N MET A 172 -18.60 2.91 -14.46
CA MET A 172 -17.90 1.97 -15.34
C MET A 172 -18.16 0.50 -14.97
N ALA A 173 -18.12 0.15 -13.68
CA ALA A 173 -18.39 -1.22 -13.27
C ALA A 173 -19.80 -1.68 -13.70
N ASN A 174 -20.80 -0.81 -13.59
CA ASN A 174 -22.16 -1.08 -14.06
C ASN A 174 -22.21 -1.23 -15.59
N ILE A 175 -21.50 -0.37 -16.32
CA ILE A 175 -21.43 -0.39 -17.78
C ILE A 175 -20.81 -1.71 -18.27
N TYR A 176 -19.65 -2.11 -17.75
CA TYR A 176 -19.02 -3.38 -18.14
C TYR A 176 -19.85 -4.59 -17.69
N ALA A 177 -20.48 -4.52 -16.50
CA ALA A 177 -21.31 -5.61 -15.99
C ALA A 177 -22.61 -5.80 -16.78
N LYS A 178 -23.08 -4.77 -17.48
CA LYS A 178 -24.28 -4.80 -18.30
C LYS A 178 -24.01 -5.08 -19.79
N ALA A 179 -22.76 -4.97 -20.23
CA ALA A 179 -22.36 -5.33 -21.60
C ALA A 179 -22.62 -6.82 -21.88
N GLY A 180 -22.97 -7.15 -23.12
CA GLY A 180 -23.16 -8.54 -23.56
C GLY A 180 -21.88 -9.35 -23.44
N ARG A 181 -20.74 -8.73 -23.78
CA ARG A 181 -19.39 -9.25 -23.55
C ARG A 181 -18.38 -8.10 -23.48
N VAL A 182 -17.23 -8.40 -22.90
CA VAL A 182 -16.07 -7.49 -22.85
C VAL A 182 -15.02 -8.00 -23.82
N LEU A 183 -14.65 -7.15 -24.77
CA LEU A 183 -13.64 -7.41 -25.79
C LEU A 183 -12.29 -6.91 -25.28
N VAL A 184 -11.39 -7.83 -24.94
CA VAL A 184 -10.03 -7.51 -24.52
C VAL A 184 -9.14 -7.43 -25.76
N TRP A 185 -8.72 -6.22 -26.13
CA TRP A 185 -7.83 -5.97 -27.25
C TRP A 185 -6.39 -5.82 -26.77
N LEU A 186 -5.54 -6.80 -27.12
CA LEU A 186 -4.13 -6.84 -26.74
C LEU A 186 -3.21 -6.13 -27.75
N GLY A 187 -3.74 -5.58 -28.86
CA GLY A 187 -2.96 -4.95 -29.92
C GLY A 187 -2.84 -5.83 -31.18
N GLU A 188 -2.16 -5.30 -32.20
CA GLU A 188 -1.85 -6.01 -33.45
C GLU A 188 -1.00 -7.27 -33.23
N ALA A 189 -0.98 -8.12 -34.26
CA ALA A 189 -0.10 -9.28 -34.29
C ALA A 189 1.37 -8.84 -34.34
N ALA A 190 2.16 -9.28 -33.38
CA ALA A 190 3.59 -8.97 -33.26
C ALA A 190 4.28 -9.99 -32.35
N GLU A 191 5.58 -10.23 -32.56
CA GLU A 191 6.39 -11.13 -31.71
C GLU A 191 5.80 -12.56 -31.62
N ASP A 192 5.30 -13.07 -32.75
CA ASP A 192 4.64 -14.37 -32.86
C ASP A 192 3.41 -14.54 -31.94
N SER A 193 2.73 -13.43 -31.60
CA SER A 193 1.58 -13.41 -30.69
C SER A 193 0.40 -14.29 -31.11
N ASP A 194 0.18 -14.45 -32.41
CA ASP A 194 -0.91 -15.28 -32.93
C ASP A 194 -0.64 -16.74 -32.60
N GLN A 195 0.61 -17.19 -32.80
CA GLN A 195 1.06 -18.52 -32.40
C GLN A 195 1.00 -18.68 -30.87
N ALA A 196 1.33 -17.64 -30.10
CA ALA A 196 1.21 -17.68 -28.64
C ALA A 196 -0.25 -17.91 -28.19
N ILE A 197 -1.25 -17.29 -28.84
CA ILE A 197 -2.66 -17.54 -28.56
C ILE A 197 -3.04 -18.98 -28.90
N GLU A 198 -2.60 -19.50 -30.05
CA GLU A 198 -2.86 -20.89 -30.43
C GLU A 198 -2.22 -21.89 -29.45
N ASP A 199 -1.02 -21.60 -28.95
CA ASP A 199 -0.32 -22.44 -27.99
C ASP A 199 -1.04 -22.50 -26.64
N ILE A 200 -1.52 -21.35 -26.16
CA ILE A 200 -2.35 -21.26 -24.95
C ILE A 200 -3.67 -22.01 -25.18
N ARG A 201 -4.29 -21.88 -26.35
CA ARG A 201 -5.53 -22.60 -26.69
C ARG A 201 -5.34 -24.11 -26.73
N ALA A 202 -4.28 -24.58 -27.39
CA ALA A 202 -3.94 -25.99 -27.43
C ALA A 202 -3.74 -26.55 -26.00
N ALA A 203 -3.01 -25.82 -25.15
CA ALA A 203 -2.79 -26.21 -23.76
C ALA A 203 -4.08 -26.28 -22.93
N GLY A 204 -5.02 -25.36 -23.13
CA GLY A 204 -6.30 -25.36 -22.42
C GLY A 204 -7.27 -26.46 -22.88
N SER A 205 -7.03 -27.07 -24.04
CA SER A 205 -7.94 -28.04 -24.66
C SER A 205 -7.64 -29.52 -24.34
N GLN A 206 -6.46 -29.83 -23.77
CA GLN A 206 -5.99 -31.22 -23.62
C GLN A 206 -6.17 -31.80 -22.21
N GLU A 207 -6.57 -33.08 -22.12
CA GLU A 207 -6.51 -33.89 -20.89
C GLU A 207 -5.08 -34.41 -20.55
N ARG A 208 -4.14 -34.37 -21.50
CA ARG A 208 -2.72 -34.72 -21.34
C ARG A 208 -1.85 -33.87 -22.28
N TYR A 209 -1.11 -32.91 -21.74
CA TYR A 209 -0.20 -32.06 -22.51
C TYR A 209 1.17 -32.74 -22.71
N GLU A 210 1.57 -32.87 -23.98
CA GLU A 210 2.94 -33.14 -24.48
C GLU A 210 3.94 -32.06 -23.97
N PRO A 211 5.28 -32.23 -24.06
CA PRO A 211 6.21 -31.42 -23.27
C PRO A 211 6.05 -29.90 -23.49
N LEU A 212 6.42 -29.14 -22.45
CA LEU A 212 6.51 -27.67 -22.44
C LEU A 212 6.91 -27.12 -23.83
N PRO A 213 6.27 -26.05 -24.32
CA PRO A 213 6.65 -25.46 -25.60
C PRO A 213 8.15 -25.19 -25.65
N ASP A 214 8.77 -25.26 -26.83
CA ASP A 214 10.17 -24.88 -26.96
C ASP A 214 10.41 -23.44 -26.49
N LYS A 215 11.69 -23.09 -26.28
CA LYS A 215 12.05 -21.76 -25.75
C LYS A 215 11.49 -20.61 -26.60
N LYS A 216 11.47 -20.75 -27.93
CA LYS A 216 10.97 -19.70 -28.83
C LYS A 216 9.47 -19.46 -28.63
N ARG A 217 8.69 -20.55 -28.51
CA ARG A 217 7.25 -20.47 -28.24
C ARG A 217 6.96 -19.94 -26.84
N GLN A 218 7.76 -20.31 -25.84
CA GLN A 218 7.68 -19.71 -24.51
C GLN A 218 7.95 -18.20 -24.55
N ASP A 219 8.98 -17.76 -25.29
CA ASP A 219 9.31 -16.35 -25.44
C ASP A 219 8.17 -15.55 -26.12
N ALA A 220 7.48 -16.13 -27.10
CA ALA A 220 6.30 -15.53 -27.72
C ALA A 220 5.14 -15.37 -26.71
N ILE A 221 4.86 -16.40 -25.90
CA ILE A 221 3.86 -16.34 -24.82
C ILE A 221 4.23 -15.28 -23.79
N PHE A 222 5.49 -15.23 -23.34
CA PHE A 222 5.93 -14.20 -22.40
C PHE A 222 5.83 -12.79 -22.99
N SER A 223 6.11 -12.62 -24.28
CA SER A 223 5.97 -11.32 -24.97
C SER A 223 4.51 -10.87 -25.02
N LEU A 224 3.58 -11.78 -25.31
CA LEU A 224 2.13 -11.53 -25.22
C LEU A 224 1.71 -11.12 -23.79
N LEU A 225 2.16 -11.85 -22.77
CA LEU A 225 1.81 -11.59 -21.36
C LEU A 225 2.45 -10.32 -20.78
N ARG A 226 3.54 -9.82 -21.38
CA ARG A 226 4.18 -8.54 -21.00
C ARG A 226 3.55 -7.33 -21.66
N ARG A 227 2.54 -7.51 -22.52
CA ARG A 227 1.85 -6.37 -23.14
C ARG A 227 1.22 -5.47 -22.08
N THR A 228 1.29 -4.18 -22.32
CA THR A 228 0.88 -3.10 -21.38
C THR A 228 -0.56 -3.22 -20.88
N TRP A 229 -1.43 -3.94 -21.60
CA TRP A 229 -2.79 -4.22 -21.14
C TRP A 229 -2.79 -4.89 -19.76
N PHE A 230 -1.94 -5.90 -19.57
CA PHE A 230 -1.86 -6.63 -18.31
C PHE A 230 -1.34 -5.78 -17.15
N GLU A 231 -0.64 -4.67 -17.40
CA GLU A 231 -0.05 -3.86 -16.33
C GLU A 231 -1.01 -2.81 -15.78
N ARG A 232 -2.09 -2.47 -16.52
CA ARG A 232 -2.99 -1.38 -16.15
C ARG A 232 -3.87 -1.74 -14.96
N VAL A 233 -4.28 -0.72 -14.21
CA VAL A 233 -5.24 -0.90 -13.11
C VAL A 233 -6.68 -1.00 -13.63
N TRP A 234 -7.04 -0.20 -14.65
CA TRP A 234 -8.39 -0.15 -15.20
C TRP A 234 -8.91 -1.50 -15.68
N VAL A 235 -8.05 -2.31 -16.31
CA VAL A 235 -8.43 -3.62 -16.86
C VAL A 235 -8.98 -4.57 -15.82
N LEU A 236 -8.61 -4.39 -14.54
CA LEU A 236 -9.10 -5.21 -13.44
C LEU A 236 -10.60 -5.08 -13.29
N GLN A 237 -11.14 -3.86 -13.22
CA GLN A 237 -12.58 -3.63 -13.13
C GLN A 237 -13.30 -4.09 -14.38
N GLU A 238 -12.70 -3.90 -15.56
CA GLU A 238 -13.28 -4.25 -16.84
C GLU A 238 -13.53 -5.76 -16.94
N VAL A 239 -12.52 -6.57 -16.61
CA VAL A 239 -12.67 -8.04 -16.61
C VAL A 239 -13.34 -8.57 -15.34
N ALA A 240 -13.29 -7.85 -14.21
CA ALA A 240 -14.03 -8.18 -13.00
C ALA A 240 -15.53 -7.90 -13.11
N ALA A 241 -15.93 -6.98 -13.99
CA ALA A 241 -17.34 -6.71 -14.26
C ALA A 241 -17.91 -7.63 -15.34
N ALA A 242 -17.07 -8.05 -16.29
CA ALA A 242 -17.46 -8.83 -17.45
C ALA A 242 -18.24 -10.11 -17.10
N ARG A 243 -19.29 -10.43 -17.86
CA ARG A 243 -19.95 -11.77 -17.78
C ARG A 243 -19.37 -12.76 -18.77
N GLN A 244 -18.78 -12.23 -19.84
CA GLN A 244 -18.08 -12.97 -20.87
C GLN A 244 -16.90 -12.10 -21.32
N VAL A 245 -15.72 -12.71 -21.45
CA VAL A 245 -14.50 -12.06 -21.92
C VAL A 245 -14.04 -12.74 -23.19
N LEU A 246 -13.81 -11.96 -24.24
CA LEU A 246 -13.18 -12.43 -25.48
C LEU A 246 -11.86 -11.69 -25.65
N ILE A 247 -10.75 -12.42 -25.65
CA ILE A 247 -9.41 -11.90 -25.85
C ILE A 247 -9.10 -11.88 -27.33
N LYS A 248 -8.61 -10.75 -27.85
CA LYS A 248 -8.22 -10.56 -29.24
C LYS A 248 -6.80 -9.98 -29.33
N CYS A 249 -6.04 -10.47 -30.31
CA CYS A 249 -4.73 -9.95 -30.68
C CYS A 249 -4.58 -10.10 -32.20
N GLY A 250 -4.45 -8.99 -32.92
CA GLY A 250 -4.59 -9.00 -34.38
C GLY A 250 -5.89 -9.71 -34.79
N SER A 251 -5.78 -10.68 -35.69
CA SER A 251 -6.90 -11.50 -36.13
C SER A 251 -7.23 -12.68 -35.21
N ALA A 252 -6.31 -13.06 -34.31
CA ALA A 252 -6.50 -14.19 -33.39
C ALA A 252 -7.45 -13.81 -32.24
N GLU A 253 -8.31 -14.75 -31.85
CA GLU A 253 -9.26 -14.57 -30.74
C GLU A 253 -9.41 -15.80 -29.86
N MET A 254 -9.71 -15.61 -28.57
CA MET A 254 -9.81 -16.70 -27.61
C MET A 254 -10.78 -16.35 -26.48
N ASP A 255 -11.59 -17.32 -26.05
CA ASP A 255 -12.42 -17.17 -24.86
C ASP A 255 -11.54 -16.96 -23.61
N GLY A 256 -11.93 -16.01 -22.76
CA GLY A 256 -11.13 -15.63 -21.59
C GLY A 256 -10.97 -16.75 -20.56
N TYR A 257 -11.98 -17.61 -20.38
CA TYR A 257 -11.86 -18.75 -19.47
C TYR A 257 -10.92 -19.81 -20.05
N ALA A 258 -11.04 -20.12 -21.34
CA ALA A 258 -10.11 -21.00 -22.04
C ALA A 258 -8.66 -20.48 -21.95
N PHE A 259 -8.45 -19.16 -22.07
CA PHE A 259 -7.13 -18.54 -21.92
C PHE A 259 -6.54 -18.79 -20.53
N CYS A 260 -7.36 -18.65 -19.49
CA CYS A 260 -6.95 -18.94 -18.11
C CYS A 260 -6.61 -20.43 -17.92
N LEU A 261 -7.37 -21.35 -18.51
CA LEU A 261 -7.07 -22.79 -18.46
C LEU A 261 -5.74 -23.11 -19.14
N GLY A 262 -5.52 -22.55 -20.33
CA GLY A 262 -4.28 -22.73 -21.09
C GLY A 262 -3.05 -22.28 -20.32
N LEU A 263 -3.08 -21.09 -19.73
CA LEU A 263 -1.97 -20.59 -18.91
C LEU A 263 -1.67 -21.48 -17.70
N SER A 264 -2.69 -22.02 -17.04
CA SER A 264 -2.49 -22.97 -15.95
C SER A 264 -1.91 -24.31 -16.39
N ALA A 265 -2.27 -24.78 -17.58
CA ALA A 265 -1.75 -26.03 -18.13
C ALA A 265 -0.29 -25.93 -18.56
N LEU A 266 0.14 -24.77 -19.08
CA LEU A 266 1.48 -24.57 -19.65
C LEU A 266 2.63 -24.65 -18.63
N LYS A 267 2.37 -24.52 -17.32
CA LYS A 267 3.40 -24.56 -16.25
C LYS A 267 4.66 -23.72 -16.58
N LEU A 268 4.45 -22.50 -17.08
CA LEU A 268 5.54 -21.62 -17.53
C LEU A 268 6.52 -21.29 -16.40
N PRO A 269 7.84 -21.18 -16.68
CA PRO A 269 8.87 -20.88 -15.68
C PRO A 269 8.87 -19.39 -15.31
N TYR A 270 7.88 -18.96 -14.54
CA TYR A 270 7.73 -17.56 -14.12
C TYR A 270 8.86 -17.05 -13.23
N GLU A 271 9.66 -17.94 -12.64
CA GLU A 271 10.83 -17.58 -11.82
C GLU A 271 11.85 -16.77 -12.62
N LEU A 272 11.87 -16.93 -13.95
CA LEU A 272 12.71 -16.16 -14.86
C LEU A 272 12.15 -14.76 -15.16
N CYS A 273 10.93 -14.44 -14.71
CA CYS A 273 10.18 -13.23 -15.00
C CYS A 273 9.63 -12.61 -13.71
N LEU A 274 10.50 -11.94 -12.94
CA LEU A 274 10.12 -11.30 -11.67
C LEU A 274 8.90 -10.37 -11.84
N GLY A 275 7.88 -10.59 -11.02
CA GLY A 275 6.65 -9.78 -10.97
C GLY A 275 5.58 -10.12 -12.02
N LEU A 276 5.93 -10.77 -13.14
CA LEU A 276 4.96 -11.10 -14.20
C LEU A 276 3.91 -12.09 -13.69
N GLN A 277 4.32 -13.09 -12.92
CA GLN A 277 3.40 -14.09 -12.36
C GLN A 277 2.23 -13.44 -11.61
N SER A 278 2.52 -12.49 -10.71
CA SER A 278 1.51 -11.82 -9.90
C SER A 278 0.54 -11.02 -10.77
N ILE A 279 1.04 -10.31 -11.79
CA ILE A 279 0.21 -9.54 -12.73
C ILE A 279 -0.73 -10.45 -13.52
N ILE A 280 -0.26 -11.60 -13.98
CA ILE A 280 -1.12 -12.52 -14.74
C ILE A 280 -2.09 -13.29 -13.83
N TYR A 281 -1.66 -13.70 -12.63
CA TYR A 281 -2.50 -14.44 -11.68
C TYR A 281 -3.69 -13.61 -11.23
N THR A 282 -3.46 -12.35 -10.90
CA THR A 282 -4.52 -11.41 -10.52
C THR A 282 -5.55 -11.16 -11.64
N ALA A 283 -5.10 -11.00 -12.89
CA ALA A 283 -6.01 -10.83 -14.03
C ALA A 283 -6.82 -12.12 -14.31
N THR A 284 -6.14 -13.27 -14.33
CA THR A 284 -6.78 -14.58 -14.58
C THR A 284 -7.76 -14.97 -13.47
N TYR A 285 -7.47 -14.63 -12.20
CA TYR A 285 -8.42 -14.77 -11.08
C TYR A 285 -9.74 -14.05 -11.37
N LEU A 286 -9.68 -12.79 -11.79
CA LEU A 286 -10.87 -12.00 -12.11
C LEU A 286 -11.60 -12.51 -13.37
N ILE A 287 -10.88 -12.96 -14.39
CA ILE A 287 -11.47 -13.52 -15.62
C ILE A 287 -12.18 -14.85 -15.33
N ARG A 288 -11.63 -15.73 -14.49
CA ARG A 288 -12.28 -17.00 -14.12
C ARG A 288 -13.60 -16.82 -13.40
N GLY A 289 -13.74 -15.76 -12.61
CA GLY A 289 -14.98 -15.42 -11.91
C GLY A 289 -16.15 -15.10 -12.84
N THR A 290 -15.90 -14.79 -14.12
CA THR A 290 -16.93 -14.35 -15.09
C THR A 290 -18.10 -15.33 -15.20
N LEU A 291 -17.84 -16.64 -15.22
CA LEU A 291 -18.86 -17.70 -15.37
C LEU A 291 -19.85 -17.79 -14.20
N PHE A 292 -19.47 -17.32 -13.02
CA PHE A 292 -20.29 -17.41 -11.81
C PHE A 292 -21.08 -16.13 -11.52
N ARG A 293 -20.92 -15.09 -12.35
CA ARG A 293 -21.60 -13.80 -12.15
C ARG A 293 -23.06 -13.89 -12.57
N PRO A 294 -24.01 -13.43 -11.73
CA PRO A 294 -25.42 -13.52 -12.06
C PRO A 294 -25.75 -12.61 -13.25
N ARG A 295 -26.52 -13.13 -14.22
CA ARG A 295 -27.04 -12.32 -15.36
C ARG A 295 -28.05 -11.25 -14.92
N ARG A 296 -28.61 -11.37 -13.72
CA ARG A 296 -29.66 -10.50 -13.17
C ARG A 296 -29.31 -10.18 -11.73
N GLY A 297 -28.94 -8.93 -11.44
CA GLY A 297 -28.84 -8.45 -10.07
C GLY A 297 -30.23 -8.17 -9.51
N ALA A 298 -30.44 -8.42 -8.21
CA ALA A 298 -31.58 -7.82 -7.52
C ALA A 298 -31.48 -6.31 -7.70
N SER A 299 -32.57 -5.64 -8.08
CA SER A 299 -32.62 -4.19 -8.17
C SER A 299 -32.31 -3.63 -6.78
N GLN A 300 -31.09 -3.12 -6.59
CA GLN A 300 -30.70 -2.43 -5.36
C GLN A 300 -30.77 -0.94 -5.65
N SER A 301 -31.55 -0.22 -4.85
CA SER A 301 -31.56 1.23 -4.81
C SER A 301 -30.23 1.72 -4.21
N GLY A 302 -29.22 1.97 -5.05
CA GLY A 302 -27.89 2.43 -4.62
C GLY A 302 -26.83 2.40 -5.74
N PRO A 303 -25.59 2.85 -5.46
CA PRO A 303 -24.47 2.72 -6.41
C PRO A 303 -24.17 1.25 -6.69
N PHE A 304 -23.84 0.93 -7.95
CA PHE A 304 -23.55 -0.45 -8.37
C PHE A 304 -22.16 -0.89 -7.93
N PHE A 305 -22.07 -2.03 -7.25
CA PHE A 305 -20.81 -2.66 -6.82
C PHE A 305 -20.79 -4.14 -7.21
N LEU A 306 -19.63 -4.63 -7.63
CA LEU A 306 -19.45 -6.03 -8.02
C LEU A 306 -19.34 -6.99 -6.85
N GLN A 307 -19.14 -6.48 -5.62
CA GLN A 307 -19.04 -7.29 -4.41
C GLN A 307 -17.90 -8.31 -4.49
N ILE A 308 -16.76 -7.92 -5.06
CA ILE A 308 -15.60 -8.80 -5.23
C ILE A 308 -14.91 -9.00 -3.88
N ARG A 309 -14.38 -7.91 -3.30
CA ARG A 309 -13.64 -7.89 -2.03
C ARG A 309 -13.70 -6.51 -1.37
N PRO A 310 -13.41 -6.39 -0.06
CA PRO A 310 -13.28 -5.10 0.61
C PRO A 310 -12.26 -4.18 -0.09
N LEU A 311 -12.48 -2.87 -0.07
CA LEU A 311 -11.63 -1.91 -0.78
C LEU A 311 -10.16 -1.98 -0.30
N GLY A 312 -9.93 -2.16 1.00
CA GLY A 312 -8.58 -2.30 1.55
C GLY A 312 -7.80 -3.48 0.96
N GLU A 313 -8.46 -4.63 0.79
CA GLU A 313 -7.84 -5.79 0.14
C GLU A 313 -7.54 -5.53 -1.34
N LEU A 314 -8.50 -4.98 -2.09
CA LEU A 314 -8.32 -4.68 -3.50
C LEU A 314 -7.13 -3.75 -3.74
N VAL A 315 -6.99 -2.73 -2.91
CA VAL A 315 -5.87 -1.79 -2.96
C VAL A 315 -4.55 -2.52 -2.70
N GLU A 316 -4.46 -3.35 -1.65
CA GLU A 316 -3.27 -4.16 -1.36
C GLU A 316 -2.91 -5.15 -2.47
N MET A 317 -3.91 -5.65 -3.20
CA MET A 317 -3.70 -6.53 -4.33
C MET A 317 -3.16 -5.79 -5.55
N TYR A 318 -3.60 -4.55 -5.78
CA TYR A 318 -3.53 -3.93 -7.11
C TYR A 318 -2.87 -2.55 -7.18
N HIS A 319 -2.43 -1.95 -6.07
CA HIS A 319 -1.84 -0.60 -6.07
C HIS A 319 -0.55 -0.45 -6.90
N THR A 320 0.14 -1.56 -7.21
CA THR A 320 1.35 -1.58 -8.07
C THR A 320 1.04 -1.56 -9.56
N ARG A 321 -0.24 -1.67 -9.94
CA ARG A 321 -0.66 -1.54 -11.34
C ARG A 321 -0.42 -0.14 -11.87
N LYS A 322 -0.08 -0.05 -13.15
CA LYS A 322 0.19 1.22 -13.83
C LYS A 322 -1.11 1.99 -14.04
N ALA A 323 -1.01 3.29 -13.82
CA ALA A 323 -2.06 4.27 -14.02
C ALA A 323 -1.47 5.53 -14.66
N THR A 324 -2.25 6.24 -15.46
CA THR A 324 -1.80 7.52 -16.05
C THR A 324 -1.89 8.65 -15.02
N GLU A 325 -2.96 8.68 -14.22
CA GLU A 325 -3.15 9.58 -13.08
C GLU A 325 -3.17 8.77 -11.79
N HIS A 326 -2.58 9.27 -10.70
CA HIS A 326 -2.55 8.55 -9.42
C HIS A 326 -3.94 8.18 -8.92
N HIS A 327 -4.94 9.04 -9.14
CA HIS A 327 -6.34 8.81 -8.79
C HIS A 327 -6.91 7.50 -9.32
N ASP A 328 -6.50 7.10 -10.52
CA ASP A 328 -7.01 5.89 -11.17
C ASP A 328 -6.62 4.63 -10.40
N LYS A 329 -5.54 4.64 -9.61
CA LYS A 329 -5.16 3.52 -8.73
C LYS A 329 -6.22 3.21 -7.68
N VAL A 330 -7.04 4.20 -7.32
CA VAL A 330 -8.15 4.05 -6.37
C VAL A 330 -9.47 3.89 -7.12
N TYR A 331 -9.75 4.77 -8.09
CA TYR A 331 -11.04 4.81 -8.78
C TYR A 331 -11.34 3.56 -9.60
N ALA A 332 -10.32 2.93 -10.17
CA ALA A 332 -10.48 1.65 -10.86
C ALA A 332 -10.88 0.49 -9.93
N LEU A 333 -10.78 0.64 -8.60
CA LEU A 333 -11.09 -0.42 -7.64
C LEU A 333 -12.43 -0.20 -6.93
N LEU A 334 -12.96 1.03 -6.95
CA LEU A 334 -14.20 1.37 -6.23
C LEU A 334 -15.39 0.53 -6.67
N GLY A 335 -15.54 0.29 -7.98
CA GLY A 335 -16.65 -0.52 -8.50
C GLY A 335 -16.54 -2.01 -8.16
N MET A 336 -15.36 -2.47 -7.73
CA MET A 336 -15.10 -3.86 -7.32
C MET A 336 -15.36 -4.10 -5.83
N ALA A 337 -15.38 -3.04 -5.02
CA ALA A 337 -15.45 -3.11 -3.56
C ALA A 337 -16.74 -3.81 -3.06
N SER A 338 -16.65 -4.60 -1.97
CA SER A 338 -17.79 -5.30 -1.36
C SER A 338 -18.34 -4.61 -0.12
N ASP A 339 -17.49 -3.90 0.61
CA ASP A 339 -17.86 -3.13 1.79
C ASP A 339 -18.74 -1.91 1.45
N GLY A 340 -18.83 -1.56 0.16
CA GLY A 340 -19.71 -0.52 -0.35
C GLY A 340 -19.31 0.87 0.16
N ASN A 341 -19.40 1.88 -0.69
CA ASN A 341 -19.19 3.25 -0.23
C ASN A 341 -20.49 3.81 0.40
N ALA A 342 -20.93 3.21 1.51
CA ALA A 342 -22.21 3.52 2.16
C ALA A 342 -22.34 5.02 2.53
N ASP A 343 -21.22 5.66 2.88
CA ASP A 343 -21.17 7.09 3.22
C ASP A 343 -20.91 8.01 2.00
N LYS A 344 -20.79 7.48 0.78
CA LYS A 344 -20.35 8.22 -0.43
C LYS A 344 -19.02 8.99 -0.26
N LYS A 345 -18.20 8.67 0.73
CA LYS A 345 -16.94 9.37 1.03
C LYS A 345 -15.89 9.26 -0.08
N LEU A 346 -15.93 8.17 -0.86
CA LEU A 346 -15.03 7.91 -2.00
C LEU A 346 -15.77 7.76 -3.34
N LEU A 347 -15.96 8.89 -4.04
CA LEU A 347 -16.42 8.90 -5.43
C LEU A 347 -15.30 9.41 -6.32
N ALA A 348 -15.32 9.00 -7.58
CA ALA A 348 -14.41 9.52 -8.59
C ALA A 348 -14.65 11.02 -8.78
N ASP A 349 -13.64 11.81 -8.43
CA ASP A 349 -13.60 13.27 -8.51
C ASP A 349 -12.17 13.68 -8.90
N TYR A 350 -12.00 14.07 -10.16
CA TYR A 350 -10.68 14.47 -10.67
C TYR A 350 -10.30 15.91 -10.30
N ASN A 351 -11.14 16.64 -9.56
CA ASN A 351 -10.85 18.00 -9.10
C ASN A 351 -10.09 18.04 -7.77
N ILE A 352 -10.09 16.95 -6.98
CA ILE A 352 -9.32 16.88 -5.73
C ILE A 352 -7.87 16.50 -6.00
N SER A 353 -6.95 16.90 -5.12
CA SER A 353 -5.56 16.46 -5.20
C SER A 353 -5.39 15.00 -4.79
N TRP A 354 -4.31 14.36 -5.27
CA TRP A 354 -3.93 13.01 -4.84
C TRP A 354 -3.81 12.90 -3.31
N LYS A 355 -3.20 13.90 -2.67
CA LYS A 355 -3.08 14.01 -1.20
C LYS A 355 -4.41 13.79 -0.50
N GLU A 356 -5.44 14.51 -0.93
CA GLU A 356 -6.77 14.45 -0.32
C GLU A 356 -7.48 13.13 -0.63
N LEU A 357 -7.37 12.62 -1.86
CA LEU A 357 -7.92 11.33 -2.22
C LEU A 357 -7.30 10.19 -1.39
N PHE A 358 -5.98 10.16 -1.26
CA PHE A 358 -5.30 9.10 -0.52
C PHE A 358 -5.64 9.13 0.97
N ARG A 359 -5.80 10.33 1.54
CA ARG A 359 -6.29 10.52 2.91
C ARG A 359 -7.71 9.97 3.09
N ARG A 360 -8.63 10.28 2.15
CA ARG A 360 -10.00 9.74 2.15
C ARG A 360 -10.03 8.21 2.04
N LEU A 361 -9.14 7.63 1.22
CA LEU A 361 -8.99 6.18 1.11
C LEU A 361 -8.60 5.56 2.45
N ILE A 362 -7.60 6.12 3.13
CA ILE A 362 -7.16 5.60 4.43
C ILE A 362 -8.31 5.69 5.44
N HIS A 363 -9.06 6.79 5.45
CA HIS A 363 -10.16 6.97 6.38
C HIS A 363 -11.41 6.15 6.06
N SER A 364 -11.56 5.64 4.84
CA SER A 364 -12.60 4.64 4.55
C SER A 364 -12.23 3.26 5.08
N ILE A 365 -10.93 2.98 5.27
CA ILE A 365 -10.42 1.69 5.75
C ILE A 365 -10.22 1.71 7.27
N LEU A 366 -9.71 2.83 7.81
CA LEU A 366 -9.40 3.04 9.23
C LEU A 366 -10.16 4.27 9.77
N PRO A 367 -10.97 4.14 10.83
CA PRO A 367 -11.73 5.27 11.39
C PRO A 367 -10.84 6.45 11.83
N GLU A 368 -11.29 7.70 11.60
CA GLU A 368 -10.52 8.92 11.90
C GLU A 368 -10.33 9.18 13.40
N GLN A 369 -11.19 8.63 14.26
CA GLN A 369 -11.32 9.04 15.67
C GLN A 369 -10.03 8.92 16.48
N HIS A 370 -9.17 7.95 16.15
CA HIS A 370 -7.95 7.63 16.89
C HIS A 370 -6.70 7.47 16.01
N HIS A 371 -6.76 7.89 14.74
CA HIS A 371 -5.63 7.82 13.82
C HIS A 371 -5.33 9.16 13.17
N SER A 372 -4.11 9.65 13.32
CA SER A 372 -3.62 10.78 12.53
C SER A 372 -3.02 10.25 11.23
N VAL A 373 -3.42 10.82 10.10
CA VAL A 373 -2.98 10.42 8.76
C VAL A 373 -2.37 11.60 8.04
N ALA A 374 -1.16 11.43 7.53
CA ALA A 374 -0.49 12.40 6.67
C ALA A 374 -0.16 11.79 5.31
N THR A 375 -0.46 12.56 4.27
CA THR A 375 -0.29 12.21 2.85
C THR A 375 0.26 13.42 2.08
N TRP A 376 0.78 13.18 0.88
CA TRP A 376 1.40 14.19 0.02
C TRP A 376 0.83 14.15 -1.40
N SER A 377 0.99 15.23 -2.16
CA SER A 377 0.42 15.33 -3.52
C SER A 377 1.27 14.64 -4.57
N ASP A 378 2.56 14.47 -4.29
CA ASP A 378 3.61 13.97 -5.18
C ASP A 378 4.17 12.60 -4.75
N ARG A 379 3.63 12.03 -3.66
CA ARG A 379 4.07 10.74 -3.11
C ARG A 379 2.90 9.78 -2.95
N GLU A 380 3.15 8.51 -3.19
CA GLU A 380 2.23 7.40 -2.90
C GLU A 380 2.56 6.74 -1.55
N VAL A 381 2.81 7.58 -0.54
CA VAL A 381 3.15 7.17 0.82
C VAL A 381 2.24 7.86 1.82
N ALA A 382 1.84 7.14 2.86
CA ALA A 382 1.16 7.70 4.00
C ALA A 382 1.88 7.38 5.31
N ILE A 383 1.92 8.37 6.19
CA ILE A 383 2.32 8.18 7.58
C ILE A 383 1.05 8.13 8.42
N ILE A 384 0.87 7.01 9.12
CA ILE A 384 -0.29 6.76 9.97
C ILE A 384 0.22 6.59 11.39
N ARG A 385 -0.31 7.38 12.33
CA ARG A 385 -0.06 7.20 13.76
C ARG A 385 -1.36 6.88 14.45
N GLY A 386 -1.30 5.94 15.36
CA GLY A 386 -2.40 5.55 16.21
C GLY A 386 -1.91 4.52 17.20
N LYS A 387 -2.86 3.75 17.73
CA LYS A 387 -2.56 2.66 18.65
C LYS A 387 -3.05 1.34 18.11
N GLY A 388 -2.43 0.25 18.53
CA GLY A 388 -2.82 -1.10 18.11
C GLY A 388 -2.54 -2.16 19.15
N TYR A 389 -3.29 -3.25 19.03
CA TYR A 389 -3.14 -4.46 19.83
C TYR A 389 -2.38 -5.51 19.02
N LEU A 390 -1.22 -5.93 19.49
CA LEU A 390 -0.47 -7.01 18.86
C LEU A 390 -1.17 -8.35 19.14
N LEU A 391 -1.70 -9.00 18.11
CA LEU A 391 -2.48 -10.25 18.24
C LEU A 391 -1.60 -11.49 18.09
N GLY A 392 -0.61 -11.44 17.20
CA GLY A 392 0.21 -12.59 16.86
C GLY A 392 1.32 -12.26 15.87
N GLU A 393 2.02 -13.30 15.44
CA GLU A 393 3.15 -13.22 14.51
C GLU A 393 3.05 -14.34 13.47
N ILE A 394 3.45 -14.03 12.24
CA ILE A 394 3.44 -14.99 11.13
C ILE A 394 4.68 -15.86 11.24
N SER A 395 4.48 -17.17 11.39
CA SER A 395 5.57 -18.13 11.57
C SER A 395 6.02 -18.80 10.26
N LEU A 396 5.08 -18.99 9.32
CA LEU A 396 5.36 -19.63 8.03
C LEU A 396 4.39 -19.11 6.96
N VAL A 397 4.88 -18.96 5.72
CA VAL A 397 4.07 -18.65 4.54
C VAL A 397 4.27 -19.75 3.51
N GLU A 398 3.21 -20.46 3.20
CA GLU A 398 3.14 -21.43 2.10
C GLU A 398 2.53 -20.72 0.88
N LYS A 399 3.27 -20.70 -0.24
CA LYS A 399 2.72 -20.23 -1.50
C LYS A 399 1.79 -21.31 -2.06
N ASP A 400 0.56 -20.92 -2.39
CA ASP A 400 -0.31 -21.80 -3.17
C ASP A 400 0.24 -21.86 -4.60
N SER A 401 0.50 -23.08 -5.07
CA SER A 401 0.93 -23.32 -6.45
C SER A 401 -0.25 -23.39 -7.43
N THR A 402 -1.48 -23.32 -6.92
CA THR A 402 -2.68 -23.20 -7.74
C THR A 402 -2.87 -21.73 -8.16
N TRP A 403 -3.34 -21.52 -9.40
CA TRP A 403 -3.56 -20.19 -9.99
C TRP A 403 -4.77 -19.45 -9.38
N GLU A 404 -5.05 -19.63 -8.10
CA GLU A 404 -6.13 -18.97 -7.36
C GLU A 404 -5.66 -17.70 -6.61
N ASP A 405 -4.39 -17.33 -6.79
CA ASP A 405 -3.77 -16.14 -6.19
C ASP A 405 -3.96 -16.08 -4.66
N LYS A 406 -3.91 -17.26 -4.01
CA LYS A 406 -3.98 -17.43 -2.56
C LYS A 406 -2.60 -17.74 -1.99
N GLN A 407 -2.42 -17.40 -0.72
CA GLN A 407 -1.29 -17.81 0.10
C GLN A 407 -1.82 -18.30 1.44
N LYS A 408 -1.18 -19.34 1.96
CA LYS A 408 -1.53 -19.93 3.24
C LYS A 408 -0.52 -19.46 4.28
N VAL A 409 -0.97 -18.64 5.22
CA VAL A 409 -0.15 -18.09 6.29
C VAL A 409 -0.42 -18.80 7.59
N HIS A 410 0.63 -19.11 8.32
CA HIS A 410 0.58 -19.71 9.64
C HIS A 410 0.83 -18.62 10.68
N ILE A 411 -0.10 -18.48 11.62
CA ILE A 411 -0.06 -17.41 12.63
C ILE A 411 0.09 -18.04 14.01
N THR A 412 1.09 -17.60 14.75
CA THR A 412 1.27 -17.87 16.17
C THR A 412 0.54 -16.78 16.96
N TRP A 413 -0.63 -17.12 17.50
CA TRP A 413 -1.45 -16.20 18.29
C TRP A 413 -0.97 -16.09 19.73
N ARG A 414 -1.05 -14.89 20.30
CA ARG A 414 -0.58 -14.65 21.67
C ARG A 414 -1.58 -15.03 22.77
N ASN A 415 -2.88 -15.07 22.48
CA ASN A 415 -3.91 -15.14 23.51
C ASN A 415 -5.24 -15.82 23.06
N GLU A 416 -5.21 -16.94 22.32
CA GLU A 416 -6.44 -17.76 22.24
C GLU A 416 -6.78 -18.35 23.62
N PRO A 417 -8.03 -18.32 24.08
CA PRO A 417 -8.44 -19.03 25.29
C PRO A 417 -8.39 -20.54 25.01
N SER A 418 -7.32 -21.21 25.44
CA SER A 418 -7.29 -22.67 25.45
C SER A 418 -8.27 -23.19 26.51
N GLY A 419 -9.42 -23.66 26.07
CA GLY A 419 -10.23 -24.59 26.85
C GLY A 419 -9.35 -25.80 27.21
N HIS A 420 -9.00 -25.91 28.48
CA HIS A 420 -8.18 -26.95 29.10
C HIS A 420 -6.66 -26.88 28.85
N GLY A 421 -5.98 -26.16 29.75
CA GLY A 421 -4.88 -26.73 30.55
C GLY A 421 -3.52 -27.00 29.90
N VAL A 422 -3.34 -26.79 28.60
CA VAL A 422 -2.01 -26.90 27.96
C VAL A 422 -1.78 -25.68 27.05
N ARG A 423 -0.71 -24.92 27.32
CA ARG A 423 -0.18 -23.88 26.41
C ARG A 423 0.49 -24.58 25.22
N HIS A 424 -0.31 -25.07 24.28
CA HIS A 424 0.17 -25.25 22.92
C HIS A 424 -0.07 -23.94 22.18
N GLU A 425 1.01 -23.28 21.75
CA GLU A 425 0.93 -22.23 20.73
C GLU A 425 0.24 -22.84 19.50
N LYS A 426 -1.04 -22.53 19.33
CA LYS A 426 -1.84 -23.13 18.27
C LYS A 426 -1.58 -22.33 16.99
N THR A 427 -0.72 -22.87 16.15
CA THR A 427 -0.51 -22.35 14.80
C THR A 427 -1.70 -22.75 13.94
N SER A 428 -2.52 -21.78 13.52
CA SER A 428 -3.64 -22.01 12.61
C SER A 428 -3.28 -21.52 11.21
N PRO A 429 -3.32 -22.38 10.17
CA PRO A 429 -3.19 -21.91 8.81
C PRO A 429 -4.42 -21.10 8.40
N ARG A 430 -4.22 -19.92 7.83
CA ARG A 430 -5.27 -19.07 7.27
C ARG A 430 -4.98 -18.81 5.80
N LEU A 431 -6.02 -18.84 4.98
CA LEU A 431 -5.92 -18.46 3.57
C LEU A 431 -6.16 -16.95 3.44
N ILE A 432 -5.28 -16.29 2.70
CA ILE A 432 -5.38 -14.88 2.34
C ILE A 432 -5.09 -14.77 0.84
N GLN A 433 -5.65 -13.77 0.18
CA GLN A 433 -5.18 -13.41 -1.15
C GLN A 433 -3.72 -12.97 -1.13
N SER A 434 -3.01 -13.37 -2.17
CA SER A 434 -1.75 -12.74 -2.55
C SER A 434 -2.01 -11.28 -2.86
N GLY A 435 -1.01 -10.45 -2.61
CA GLY A 435 -1.07 -9.03 -2.89
C GLY A 435 0.32 -8.50 -3.15
N ALA A 436 0.42 -7.22 -3.45
CA ALA A 436 1.61 -6.64 -4.05
C ALA A 436 2.89 -6.85 -3.23
N LYS A 437 2.83 -6.70 -1.90
CA LYS A 437 3.95 -6.98 -0.99
C LYS A 437 3.87 -8.42 -0.48
N ALA A 438 4.96 -9.18 -0.56
CA ALA A 438 4.98 -10.54 -0.03
C ALA A 438 4.92 -10.52 1.50
N ILE A 439 4.06 -11.35 2.07
CA ILE A 439 4.05 -11.65 3.51
C ILE A 439 5.24 -12.59 3.80
N GLN A 440 5.90 -12.40 4.93
CA GLN A 440 7.02 -13.24 5.35
C GLN A 440 6.91 -13.69 6.82
N ALA A 441 7.69 -14.70 7.18
CA ALA A 441 7.86 -15.07 8.58
C ALA A 441 8.45 -13.90 9.37
N GLY A 442 7.91 -13.64 10.56
CA GLY A 442 8.25 -12.50 11.41
C GLY A 442 7.40 -11.25 11.20
N ASP A 443 6.52 -11.22 10.19
CA ASP A 443 5.51 -10.17 10.06
C ASP A 443 4.47 -10.28 11.20
N LEU A 444 4.02 -9.14 11.72
CA LEU A 444 3.16 -9.02 12.90
C LEU A 444 1.69 -8.88 12.50
N VAL A 445 0.79 -9.52 13.25
CA VAL A 445 -0.67 -9.34 13.11
C VAL A 445 -1.15 -8.38 14.19
N CYS A 446 -1.60 -7.20 13.80
CA CYS A 446 -1.98 -6.12 14.71
C CYS A 446 -3.41 -5.65 14.45
N LEU A 447 -4.23 -5.54 15.50
CA LEU A 447 -5.54 -4.88 15.41
C LEU A 447 -5.38 -3.42 15.78
N LEU A 448 -5.47 -2.53 14.80
CA LEU A 448 -5.45 -1.09 15.05
C LEU A 448 -6.70 -0.69 15.84
N GLN A 449 -6.57 0.28 16.73
CA GLN A 449 -7.65 0.73 17.61
C GLN A 449 -8.87 1.10 16.78
N ASP A 450 -10.06 0.58 17.11
CA ASP A 450 -11.33 0.81 16.39
C ASP A 450 -11.39 0.29 14.94
N ALA A 451 -10.33 -0.34 14.43
CA ALA A 451 -10.40 -1.05 13.17
C ALA A 451 -11.21 -2.34 13.35
N ALA A 452 -12.10 -2.62 12.39
CA ALA A 452 -12.90 -3.85 12.40
C ALA A 452 -12.09 -5.10 12.05
N LYS A 453 -10.94 -4.94 11.38
CA LYS A 453 -10.12 -6.02 10.84
C LYS A 453 -8.64 -5.80 11.16
N PRO A 454 -7.88 -6.89 11.36
CA PRO A 454 -6.45 -6.80 11.64
C PRO A 454 -5.64 -6.33 10.42
N THR A 455 -4.45 -5.81 10.70
CA THR A 455 -3.46 -5.34 9.74
C THR A 455 -2.18 -6.15 9.93
N ILE A 456 -1.55 -6.58 8.83
CA ILE A 456 -0.26 -7.25 8.84
C ILE A 456 0.84 -6.21 8.64
N LEU A 457 1.76 -6.17 9.60
CA LEU A 457 2.81 -5.17 9.72
C LEU A 457 4.18 -5.82 9.63
N ARG A 458 5.11 -5.18 8.93
CA ARG A 458 6.53 -5.55 8.96
C ARG A 458 7.26 -4.64 9.93
N LEU A 459 7.88 -5.25 10.93
CA LEU A 459 8.71 -4.54 11.89
C LEU A 459 10.06 -4.18 11.25
N LEU A 460 10.41 -2.89 11.29
CA LEU A 460 11.69 -2.32 10.87
C LEU A 460 12.34 -1.62 12.07
N ASP A 461 13.55 -1.10 11.90
CA ASP A 461 14.41 -0.60 12.99
C ASP A 461 13.75 0.47 13.87
N ASP A 462 13.01 1.40 13.26
CA ASP A 462 12.37 2.54 13.94
C ASP A 462 10.94 2.81 13.47
N HIS A 463 10.29 1.90 12.75
CA HIS A 463 8.87 2.02 12.38
C HIS A 463 8.32 0.66 11.94
N MET A 464 7.02 0.62 11.64
CA MET A 464 6.37 -0.54 11.04
C MET A 464 5.81 -0.18 9.66
N THR A 465 6.00 -1.05 8.69
CA THR A 465 5.41 -0.87 7.35
C THR A 465 4.17 -1.74 7.21
N ILE A 466 3.10 -1.18 6.67
CA ILE A 466 1.89 -1.93 6.33
C ILE A 466 2.21 -2.85 5.14
N ILE A 467 2.04 -4.15 5.36
CA ILE A 467 2.12 -5.18 4.33
C ILE A 467 0.72 -5.54 3.84
N ARG A 468 -0.26 -5.59 4.74
CA ARG A 468 -1.68 -5.69 4.40
C ARG A 468 -2.54 -4.92 5.38
N ILE A 469 -3.48 -4.12 4.88
CA ILE A 469 -4.46 -3.41 5.70
C ILE A 469 -5.81 -4.13 5.69
N ALA A 470 -6.52 -4.09 6.83
CA ALA A 470 -7.88 -4.60 6.99
C ALA A 470 -8.10 -6.03 6.44
N VAL A 471 -7.22 -6.94 6.82
CA VAL A 471 -7.14 -8.33 6.32
C VAL A 471 -8.38 -9.13 6.68
N HIS A 472 -8.96 -9.78 5.68
CA HIS A 472 -9.94 -10.85 5.88
C HIS A 472 -9.26 -12.22 5.86
N PHE A 473 -9.56 -13.03 6.86
CA PHE A 473 -9.15 -14.44 6.89
C PHE A 473 -10.35 -15.29 6.46
N ASP A 474 -10.18 -16.14 5.45
CA ASP A 474 -11.26 -17.03 4.98
C ASP A 474 -11.80 -17.88 6.15
N GLY A 475 -13.12 -17.79 6.42
CA GLY A 475 -13.83 -18.71 7.31
C GLY A 475 -14.16 -18.24 8.73
N GLU A 476 -13.79 -17.03 9.15
CA GLU A 476 -14.19 -16.46 10.45
C GLU A 476 -14.55 -14.97 10.36
N GLU A 477 -15.64 -14.57 11.01
CA GLU A 477 -15.85 -13.17 11.41
C GLU A 477 -14.98 -12.92 12.64
N PHE A 478 -14.01 -12.01 12.52
CA PHE A 478 -13.31 -11.50 13.69
C PHE A 478 -14.35 -10.69 14.48
N ASP A 479 -14.98 -11.32 15.46
CA ASP A 479 -16.14 -10.77 16.16
C ASP A 479 -15.68 -9.56 16.99
N GLY A 480 -15.83 -8.36 16.42
CA GLY A 480 -15.40 -7.08 17.00
C GLY A 480 -16.07 -6.74 18.34
N ASN A 481 -17.01 -7.57 18.81
CA ASN A 481 -17.70 -7.44 20.09
C ASN A 481 -17.27 -8.45 21.16
N GLY A 482 -16.36 -9.39 20.88
CA GLY A 482 -16.00 -10.47 21.80
C GLY A 482 -14.65 -10.28 22.50
N THR A 483 -14.63 -9.62 23.66
CA THR A 483 -13.46 -9.38 24.54
C THR A 483 -12.30 -8.59 23.92
N ARG A 484 -12.05 -7.38 24.45
CA ARG A 484 -10.82 -6.63 24.19
C ARG A 484 -9.62 -7.58 24.32
N PRO A 485 -8.68 -7.60 23.35
CA PRO A 485 -7.51 -8.44 23.45
C PRO A 485 -6.79 -8.12 24.77
N LYS A 486 -6.38 -9.15 25.52
CA LYS A 486 -5.66 -9.01 26.79
C LYS A 486 -4.24 -8.44 26.63
N THR A 487 -3.90 -7.93 25.44
CA THR A 487 -2.60 -7.36 25.12
C THR A 487 -2.60 -5.87 25.38
N SER A 488 -1.43 -5.34 25.72
CA SER A 488 -1.24 -3.90 25.90
C SER A 488 -1.49 -3.18 24.59
N LEU A 489 -2.15 -2.02 24.70
CA LEU A 489 -2.31 -1.09 23.60
C LEU A 489 -0.99 -0.35 23.39
N LEU A 490 -0.41 -0.45 22.20
CA LEU A 490 0.90 0.11 21.87
C LEU A 490 0.75 1.23 20.84
N ASP A 491 1.61 2.24 20.93
CA ASP A 491 1.76 3.22 19.85
C ASP A 491 2.38 2.55 18.62
N VAL A 492 1.79 2.80 17.45
CA VAL A 492 2.20 2.17 16.20
C VAL A 492 2.55 3.24 15.17
N PRO A 493 3.85 3.56 14.97
CA PRO A 493 4.28 4.42 13.88
C PRO A 493 4.27 3.62 12.58
N LEU A 494 3.26 3.88 11.74
CA LEU A 494 3.03 3.11 10.52
C LEU A 494 3.41 3.90 9.27
N VAL A 495 4.06 3.20 8.34
CA VAL A 495 4.30 3.65 6.97
C VAL A 495 3.47 2.79 6.03
N TRP A 496 2.61 3.41 5.22
CA TRP A 496 1.96 2.75 4.09
C TRP A 496 2.58 3.26 2.79
N ASP A 497 3.59 2.55 2.31
CA ASP A 497 4.38 2.92 1.12
C ASP A 497 3.96 2.12 -0.11
N TRP A 498 3.47 2.76 -1.15
CA TRP A 498 3.17 2.12 -2.44
C TRP A 498 4.29 2.27 -3.47
N GLU A 499 5.28 3.13 -3.22
CA GLU A 499 6.41 3.41 -4.10
C GLU A 499 7.46 2.29 -4.04
N ASN A 500 7.42 1.46 -2.99
CA ASN A 500 8.29 0.29 -2.79
C ASN A 500 9.78 0.70 -2.77
N ARG A 501 10.09 1.86 -2.17
CA ARG A 501 11.46 2.40 -2.12
C ARG A 501 12.21 1.86 -0.90
N PRO A 502 13.47 1.43 -1.05
CA PRO A 502 14.25 0.84 0.04
C PRO A 502 14.94 1.87 0.97
N GLU A 503 14.77 3.18 0.78
CA GLU A 503 15.62 4.19 1.44
C GLU A 503 15.05 4.69 2.77
N ALA A 504 15.53 4.12 3.88
CA ALA A 504 15.11 4.47 5.25
C ALA A 504 15.21 5.97 5.62
N ARG A 505 16.15 6.72 5.00
CA ARG A 505 16.36 8.16 5.28
C ARG A 505 15.23 9.05 4.75
N GLU A 506 14.43 8.60 3.77
CA GLU A 506 13.29 9.37 3.30
C GLU A 506 12.14 9.37 4.33
N TYR A 507 11.94 8.26 5.05
CA TYR A 507 10.86 8.15 6.03
C TYR A 507 11.07 9.04 7.26
N ASP A 508 12.31 9.21 7.73
CA ASP A 508 12.63 10.15 8.82
C ASP A 508 12.05 11.55 8.51
N LYS A 509 12.28 12.05 7.29
CA LYS A 509 11.75 13.36 6.84
C LYS A 509 10.23 13.37 6.72
N LEU A 510 9.61 12.29 6.26
CA LEU A 510 8.15 12.20 6.12
C LEU A 510 7.46 12.18 7.48
N PHE A 511 7.99 11.43 8.45
CA PHE A 511 7.48 11.43 9.82
C PHE A 511 7.53 12.85 10.40
N VAL A 512 8.63 13.57 10.23
CA VAL A 512 8.76 14.90 10.83
C VAL A 512 7.91 15.94 10.10
N SER A 513 7.97 15.97 8.76
CA SER A 513 7.19 16.91 7.94
C SER A 513 5.67 16.72 8.05
N SER A 514 5.22 15.53 8.47
CA SER A 514 3.80 15.28 8.76
C SER A 514 3.27 16.04 9.98
N GLN A 515 4.15 16.48 10.88
CA GLN A 515 3.78 17.25 12.09
C GLN A 515 4.18 18.72 11.97
N VAL A 516 5.33 19.00 11.37
CA VAL A 516 5.92 20.34 11.31
C VAL A 516 6.32 20.67 9.86
N PRO A 517 5.76 21.72 9.23
CA PRO A 517 6.07 22.05 7.83
C PRO A 517 7.55 22.36 7.56
N GLU A 518 8.20 23.04 8.50
CA GLU A 518 9.64 23.37 8.45
C GLU A 518 10.31 22.85 9.73
N PRO A 519 10.73 21.59 9.74
CA PRO A 519 11.27 20.99 10.95
C PRO A 519 12.70 21.43 11.23
N SER A 520 12.98 21.65 12.51
CA SER A 520 14.35 21.82 13.00
C SER A 520 15.04 20.46 13.18
N GLU A 521 16.38 20.46 13.25
CA GLU A 521 17.17 19.27 13.60
C GLU A 521 16.69 18.63 14.92
N LEU A 522 16.16 19.45 15.84
CA LEU A 522 15.57 19.00 17.10
C LEU A 522 14.27 18.22 16.93
N ASP A 523 13.44 18.62 15.97
CA ASP A 523 12.19 17.93 15.65
C ASP A 523 12.47 16.56 15.03
N GLU A 524 13.52 16.47 14.20
CA GLU A 524 13.97 15.19 13.63
C GLU A 524 14.42 14.21 14.71
N HIS A 525 15.20 14.67 15.69
CA HIS A 525 15.62 13.84 16.81
C HIS A 525 14.43 13.39 17.66
N LEU A 526 13.57 14.32 18.09
CA LEU A 526 12.37 14.04 18.90
C LEU A 526 11.44 13.00 18.27
N GLU A 527 11.17 13.14 16.97
CA GLU A 527 10.32 12.19 16.27
C GLU A 527 11.00 10.83 16.16
N LYS A 528 12.29 10.78 15.86
CA LYS A 528 13.02 9.50 15.76
C LYS A 528 13.06 8.76 17.09
N THR A 529 13.23 9.47 18.21
CA THR A 529 13.26 8.86 19.55
C THR A 529 11.89 8.33 19.96
N ALA A 530 10.80 9.05 19.64
CA ALA A 530 9.42 8.59 19.87
C ALA A 530 9.11 7.29 19.14
N ARG A 531 9.57 7.16 17.89
CA ARG A 531 9.37 5.92 17.15
C ARG A 531 10.23 4.78 17.68
N LEU A 532 11.51 5.03 17.99
CA LEU A 532 12.38 4.01 18.60
C LEU A 532 11.82 3.48 19.91
N GLU A 533 11.27 4.36 20.77
CA GLU A 533 10.58 3.97 22.00
C GLU A 533 9.37 3.06 21.70
N SER A 534 8.53 3.43 20.74
CA SER A 534 7.38 2.62 20.32
C SER A 534 7.81 1.21 19.86
N ILE A 535 8.86 1.12 19.05
CA ILE A 535 9.41 -0.14 18.54
C ILE A 535 10.08 -0.96 19.65
N ARG A 536 10.73 -0.32 20.61
CA ARG A 536 11.30 -0.99 21.79
C ARG A 536 10.23 -1.78 22.55
N LEU A 537 9.05 -1.17 22.77
CA LEU A 537 7.94 -1.86 23.44
C LEU A 537 7.45 -3.06 22.61
N VAL A 538 7.43 -2.95 21.27
CA VAL A 538 7.11 -4.08 20.39
C VAL A 538 8.16 -5.19 20.54
N PHE A 539 9.46 -4.88 20.50
CA PHE A 539 10.53 -5.88 20.66
C PHE A 539 10.47 -6.60 22.01
N GLN A 540 10.23 -5.87 23.10
CA GLN A 540 10.01 -6.44 24.42
C GLN A 540 8.82 -7.39 24.42
N THR A 541 7.72 -6.94 23.81
CA THR A 541 6.49 -7.74 23.70
C THR A 541 6.73 -8.99 22.84
N THR A 542 7.55 -8.92 21.78
CA THR A 542 7.94 -10.04 20.91
C THR A 542 9.13 -10.84 21.38
N MET A 543 9.69 -10.55 22.56
CA MET A 543 10.88 -11.23 23.10
C MET A 543 12.06 -11.27 22.10
N ARG A 544 12.22 -10.24 21.28
CA ARG A 544 13.31 -10.12 20.29
C ARG A 544 14.50 -9.40 20.91
N TYR A 545 15.23 -10.07 21.80
CA TYR A 545 16.26 -9.45 22.64
C TYR A 545 17.46 -8.87 21.86
N ASP A 546 17.89 -9.51 20.78
CA ASP A 546 19.00 -8.98 19.96
C ASP A 546 18.62 -7.67 19.27
N ALA A 547 17.42 -7.63 18.68
CA ALA A 547 16.89 -6.41 18.06
C ALA A 547 16.59 -5.32 19.11
N LEU A 548 16.19 -5.71 20.32
CA LEU A 548 16.03 -4.79 21.46
C LEU A 548 17.37 -4.14 21.85
N ALA A 549 18.46 -4.90 21.89
CA ALA A 549 19.79 -4.37 22.19
C ALA A 549 20.26 -3.36 21.13
N GLU A 550 20.06 -3.68 19.85
CA GLU A 550 20.43 -2.76 18.76
C GLU A 550 19.56 -1.50 18.72
N ASN A 551 18.27 -1.63 19.03
CA ASN A 551 17.37 -0.48 19.18
C ASN A 551 17.82 0.46 20.32
N LEU A 552 18.23 -0.09 21.48
CA LEU A 552 18.77 0.70 22.59
C LEU A 552 20.08 1.42 22.20
N ARG A 553 20.96 0.75 21.46
CA ARG A 553 22.18 1.35 20.92
C ARG A 553 21.87 2.50 19.97
N THR A 554 21.02 2.26 18.98
CA THR A 554 20.60 3.29 18.01
C THR A 554 19.96 4.48 18.71
N THR A 555 19.14 4.23 19.74
CA THR A 555 18.52 5.28 20.54
C THR A 555 19.58 6.14 21.23
N THR A 556 20.59 5.50 21.84
CA THR A 556 21.71 6.20 22.48
C THR A 556 22.47 7.10 21.50
N GLU A 557 22.73 6.61 20.27
CA GLU A 557 23.39 7.39 19.22
C GLU A 557 22.54 8.58 18.72
N VAL A 558 21.21 8.45 18.72
CA VAL A 558 20.31 9.58 18.41
C VAL A 558 20.31 10.59 19.55
N PHE A 559 20.35 10.12 20.81
CA PHE A 559 20.41 10.99 21.99
C PHE A 559 21.69 11.81 22.04
N GLU A 560 22.84 11.20 21.76
CA GLU A 560 24.12 11.92 21.68
C GLU A 560 24.11 13.00 20.59
N ARG A 561 23.52 12.71 19.42
CA ARG A 561 23.36 13.71 18.35
C ARG A 561 22.45 14.85 18.79
N ALA A 562 21.32 14.53 19.43
CA ALA A 562 20.42 15.51 19.99
C ALA A 562 21.11 16.41 21.04
N PHE A 563 21.92 15.85 21.94
CA PHE A 563 22.68 16.63 22.90
C PHE A 563 23.69 17.59 22.24
N LYS A 564 24.37 17.16 21.18
CA LYS A 564 25.24 18.05 20.38
C LYS A 564 24.45 19.22 19.78
N THR A 565 23.26 18.95 19.23
CA THR A 565 22.37 19.98 18.68
C THR A 565 21.88 20.93 19.77
N LEU A 566 21.54 20.40 20.94
CA LEU A 566 21.15 21.17 22.11
C LEU A 566 22.26 22.10 22.60
N ASP A 567 23.50 21.62 22.72
CA ASP A 567 24.61 22.46 23.13
C ASP A 567 24.81 23.63 22.16
N LYS A 568 24.76 23.38 20.84
CA LYS A 568 24.86 24.45 19.83
C LYS A 568 23.78 25.51 20.01
N LEU A 569 22.55 25.10 20.31
CA LEU A 569 21.40 26.00 20.48
C LEU A 569 21.35 26.68 21.86
N ALA A 570 21.95 26.08 22.87
CA ALA A 570 21.92 26.55 24.25
C ALA A 570 23.05 27.54 24.60
N VAL A 571 24.11 27.65 23.77
CA VAL A 571 25.20 28.64 23.97
C VAL A 571 24.65 30.08 24.19
N PRO A 572 23.65 30.57 23.44
CA PRO A 572 23.07 31.90 23.69
C PRO A 572 22.16 31.97 24.93
N TRP A 573 21.50 30.86 25.31
CA TRP A 573 20.55 30.78 26.43
C TRP A 573 21.21 31.02 27.79
N PHE A 574 22.44 30.50 27.96
CA PHE A 574 23.16 30.60 29.23
C PHE A 574 24.06 31.84 29.36
N ILE A 575 24.33 32.56 28.26
CA ILE A 575 25.29 33.68 28.23
C ILE A 575 24.60 35.07 28.21
N HIS A 576 23.48 35.24 27.49
CA HIS A 576 22.97 36.60 27.18
C HIS A 576 21.66 37.01 27.86
N ARG A 577 21.00 36.17 28.68
CA ARG A 577 19.64 36.44 29.23
C ARG A 577 18.56 36.74 28.16
N ASP A 578 18.86 36.65 26.88
CA ASP A 578 17.85 36.70 25.83
C ASP A 578 17.05 35.40 25.87
N LYS A 579 15.73 35.55 26.07
CA LYS A 579 14.82 34.42 26.14
C LYS A 579 14.89 33.68 24.81
N PRO A 580 15.19 32.36 24.81
CA PRO A 580 14.96 31.55 23.61
C PRO A 580 13.50 31.73 23.19
N LYS A 581 13.20 31.59 21.89
CA LYS A 581 11.80 31.40 21.49
C LYS A 581 11.24 30.29 22.37
N GLN A 582 10.15 30.55 23.10
CA GLN A 582 9.58 29.68 24.13
C GLN A 582 9.46 28.21 23.68
N GLY A 583 9.25 27.99 22.37
CA GLY A 583 9.17 26.68 21.74
C GLY A 583 10.47 25.86 21.66
N HIS A 584 11.67 26.45 21.74
CA HIS A 584 12.90 25.65 21.83
C HIS A 584 13.01 24.99 23.19
N VAL A 585 12.91 25.75 24.28
CA VAL A 585 13.03 25.23 25.67
C VAL A 585 12.05 24.07 25.92
N SER A 586 10.80 24.19 25.47
CA SER A 586 9.82 23.11 25.61
C SER A 586 10.21 21.83 24.86
N LYS A 587 10.80 21.96 23.66
CA LYS A 587 11.30 20.80 22.89
C LYS A 587 12.51 20.16 23.57
N ILE A 588 13.42 20.97 24.12
CA ILE A 588 14.56 20.45 24.90
C ILE A 588 14.06 19.65 26.10
N LEU A 589 13.14 20.20 26.88
CA LEU A 589 12.55 19.54 28.04
C LEU A 589 11.83 18.25 27.68
N ALA A 590 11.04 18.26 26.60
CA ALA A 590 10.34 17.07 26.10
C ALA A 590 11.33 15.96 25.72
N MET A 591 12.43 16.32 25.08
CA MET A 591 13.44 15.36 24.65
C MET A 591 14.19 14.76 25.84
N VAL A 592 14.55 15.59 26.81
CA VAL A 592 15.17 15.15 28.06
C VAL A 592 14.25 14.24 28.88
N ASP A 593 12.98 14.59 29.00
CA ASP A 593 11.98 13.74 29.65
C ASP A 593 11.87 12.37 28.95
N GLN A 594 11.91 12.35 27.63
CA GLN A 594 11.91 11.11 26.87
C GLN A 594 13.16 10.26 27.13
N PHE A 595 14.34 10.88 27.22
CA PHE A 595 15.59 10.18 27.55
C PHE A 595 15.51 9.51 28.91
N ILE A 596 15.02 10.26 29.90
CA ILE A 596 14.81 9.77 31.27
C ILE A 596 13.88 8.56 31.27
N ARG A 597 12.79 8.59 30.50
CA ARG A 597 11.86 7.45 30.36
C ARG A 597 12.50 6.24 29.66
N HIS A 598 13.40 6.47 28.71
CA HIS A 598 13.95 5.42 27.86
C HIS A 598 15.13 4.66 28.51
N ILE A 599 16.13 5.39 28.99
CA ILE A 599 17.37 4.83 29.54
C ILE A 599 17.53 5.04 31.05
N GLY A 600 16.72 5.91 31.66
CA GLY A 600 16.80 6.22 33.09
C GLY A 600 17.45 7.57 33.38
N ARG A 601 17.11 8.15 34.54
CA ARG A 601 17.61 9.48 34.98
C ARG A 601 19.12 9.51 35.10
N TRP A 602 19.68 8.49 35.74
CA TRP A 602 21.10 8.38 36.05
C TRP A 602 21.94 8.18 34.78
N GLU A 603 21.47 7.30 33.90
CA GLU A 603 22.09 6.99 32.63
C GLU A 603 22.09 8.21 31.71
N THR A 604 20.98 8.96 31.68
CA THR A 604 20.85 10.20 30.89
C THR A 604 21.91 11.23 31.28
N ILE A 605 22.10 11.49 32.57
CA ILE A 605 23.09 12.47 33.04
C ILE A 605 24.54 11.94 32.91
N CYS A 606 24.76 10.63 33.04
CA CYS A 606 26.05 10.01 32.76
C CYS A 606 26.47 10.19 31.30
N ILE A 607 25.58 9.93 30.34
CA ILE A 607 25.86 10.14 28.90
C ILE A 607 26.14 11.62 28.62
N ALA A 608 25.38 12.53 29.23
CA ALA A 608 25.64 13.96 29.12
C ALA A 608 27.04 14.34 29.64
N ALA A 609 27.48 13.77 30.77
CA ALA A 609 28.83 13.99 31.31
C ALA A 609 29.94 13.37 30.45
N ILE A 610 29.74 12.14 29.97
CA ILE A 610 30.66 11.42 29.08
C ILE A 610 30.84 12.15 27.74
N GLY A 611 29.77 12.73 27.20
CA GLY A 611 29.80 13.51 25.94
C GLY A 611 30.16 14.99 26.12
N GLY A 612 30.32 15.47 27.36
CA GLY A 612 30.68 16.85 27.66
C GLY A 612 29.56 17.86 27.45
N HIS A 613 28.32 17.41 27.48
CA HIS A 613 27.13 18.19 27.14
C HIS A 613 26.70 19.14 28.27
N LYS A 614 27.54 20.15 28.55
CA LYS A 614 27.37 21.09 29.68
C LYS A 614 25.97 21.70 29.74
N SER A 615 25.39 22.08 28.59
CA SER A 615 24.07 22.72 28.56
C SER A 615 22.97 21.79 29.03
N VAL A 616 23.08 20.51 28.68
CA VAL A 616 22.16 19.44 29.07
C VAL A 616 22.33 19.12 30.55
N ILE A 617 23.56 18.96 31.03
CA ILE A 617 23.84 18.74 32.46
C ILE A 617 23.25 19.90 33.27
N LYS A 618 23.48 21.15 32.85
CA LYS A 618 22.95 22.32 33.52
C LYS A 618 21.42 22.33 33.55
N LEU A 619 20.78 22.04 32.42
CA LEU A 619 19.33 21.93 32.35
C LEU A 619 18.77 20.85 33.29
N LEU A 620 19.37 19.65 33.31
CA LEU A 620 18.93 18.55 34.17
C LEU A 620 18.99 18.91 35.66
N LEU A 621 20.05 19.64 36.06
CA LEU A 621 20.23 20.15 37.41
C LEU A 621 19.24 21.28 37.74
N ASP A 622 19.15 22.30 36.89
CA ASP A 622 18.31 23.49 37.11
C ASP A 622 16.81 23.15 37.15
N THR A 623 16.38 22.10 36.44
CA THR A 623 14.98 21.66 36.38
C THR A 623 14.60 20.69 37.49
N GLY A 624 15.57 20.18 38.26
CA GLY A 624 15.34 19.14 39.26
C GLY A 624 14.87 17.81 38.66
N MET A 625 15.05 17.59 37.36
CA MET A 625 14.69 16.33 36.70
C MET A 625 15.61 15.17 37.14
N VAL A 626 16.83 15.50 37.57
CA VAL A 626 17.75 14.59 38.24
C VAL A 626 18.03 15.16 39.62
N ASP A 627 17.61 14.42 40.62
CA ASP A 627 17.93 14.70 42.00
C ASP A 627 19.32 14.13 42.31
N LEU A 628 20.27 14.99 42.68
CA LEU A 628 21.63 14.62 43.05
C LEU A 628 21.89 14.92 44.54
N ASP A 629 20.91 14.63 45.39
CA ASP A 629 21.03 14.77 46.85
C ASP A 629 22.18 13.95 47.47
N ASP A 630 22.75 12.99 46.74
CA ASP A 630 23.91 12.21 47.18
C ASP A 630 25.21 12.63 46.45
N GLN A 631 26.17 13.11 47.25
CA GLN A 631 27.51 13.52 46.82
C GLN A 631 28.23 12.47 45.98
N LYS A 632 27.96 11.18 46.22
CA LYS A 632 28.57 10.06 45.49
C LYS A 632 28.21 10.10 44.00
N TYR A 633 26.95 10.38 43.67
CA TYR A 633 26.51 10.48 42.28
C TYR A 633 27.14 11.67 41.57
N LEU A 634 27.18 12.85 42.21
CA LEU A 634 27.80 14.03 41.64
C LEU A 634 29.31 13.85 41.44
N SER A 635 29.99 13.12 42.32
CA SER A 635 31.40 12.77 42.15
C SER A 635 31.66 11.78 41.00
N VAL A 636 30.79 10.79 40.77
CA VAL A 636 30.91 9.90 39.60
C VAL A 636 30.75 10.70 38.30
N LEU A 637 29.77 11.61 38.22
CA LEU A 637 29.58 12.45 37.03
C LEU A 637 30.78 13.36 36.77
N PHE A 638 31.33 13.95 37.82
CA PHE A 638 32.52 14.77 37.73
C PHE A 638 33.72 13.96 37.20
N TRP A 639 33.92 12.74 37.71
CA TRP A 639 34.94 11.83 37.21
C TRP A 639 34.76 11.48 35.73
N LEU A 640 33.53 11.13 35.30
CA LEU A 640 33.23 10.84 33.90
C LEU A 640 33.62 12.01 32.98
N ALA A 641 33.30 13.24 33.37
CA ALA A 641 33.69 14.43 32.60
C ALA A 641 35.22 14.60 32.50
N ILE A 642 35.97 14.26 33.56
CA ILE A 642 37.45 14.30 33.57
C ILE A 642 38.04 13.22 32.65
N GLN A 643 37.55 11.98 32.78
CA GLN A 643 38.01 10.85 31.97
C GLN A 643 37.90 11.14 30.47
N HIS A 644 36.78 11.73 30.07
CA HIS A 644 36.49 12.07 28.68
C HIS A 644 37.00 13.47 28.25
N LYS A 645 37.79 14.14 29.11
CA LYS A 645 38.46 15.44 28.82
C LYS A 645 37.51 16.61 28.54
N HIS A 646 36.34 16.62 29.17
CA HIS A 646 35.32 17.65 28.96
C HIS A 646 35.39 18.77 30.01
N GLU A 647 36.33 19.69 29.81
CA GLU A 647 36.65 20.79 30.73
C GLU A 647 35.42 21.61 31.19
N GLU A 648 34.57 21.99 30.25
CA GLU A 648 33.41 22.85 30.53
C GLU A 648 32.31 22.13 31.32
N ALA A 649 32.13 20.83 31.09
CA ALA A 649 31.23 19.99 31.91
C ALA A 649 31.80 19.79 33.32
N SER A 650 33.13 19.57 33.43
CA SER A 650 33.81 19.46 34.72
C SER A 650 33.65 20.74 35.56
N LYS A 651 33.84 21.94 34.98
CA LYS A 651 33.60 23.23 35.65
C LYS A 651 32.16 23.36 36.17
N LEU A 652 31.18 22.97 35.35
CA LEU A 652 29.77 23.06 35.72
C LEU A 652 29.45 22.16 36.91
N LEU A 653 29.85 20.89 36.86
CA LEU A 653 29.62 19.91 37.92
C LEU A 653 30.30 20.31 39.25
N LEU A 654 31.46 20.97 39.19
CA LEU A 654 32.12 21.57 40.35
C LEU A 654 31.29 22.73 40.94
N SER A 655 30.76 23.60 40.09
CA SER A 655 29.96 24.76 40.52
C SER A 655 28.59 24.40 41.09
N ALA A 656 28.07 23.21 40.77
CA ALA A 656 26.77 22.71 41.24
C ALA A 656 26.76 22.34 42.74
N GLY A 657 27.91 22.42 43.43
CA GLY A 657 27.95 22.49 44.89
C GLY A 657 27.68 21.18 45.62
N GLY A 658 28.52 20.15 45.40
CA GLY A 658 28.43 18.90 46.18
C GLY A 658 29.44 17.80 45.83
N ALA A 659 30.20 17.91 44.74
CA ALA A 659 31.13 16.87 44.33
C ALA A 659 32.29 16.75 45.34
N ASN A 660 32.56 15.54 45.82
CA ASN A 660 33.81 15.24 46.52
C ASN A 660 35.00 15.41 45.55
N TRP A 661 35.86 16.36 45.88
CA TRP A 661 37.04 16.79 45.13
C TRP A 661 38.13 15.71 45.10
N ASN A 662 38.09 14.79 46.07
CA ASN A 662 39.06 13.72 46.28
C ASN A 662 38.37 12.35 46.25
N MET A 663 37.51 12.11 45.26
CA MET A 663 36.87 10.81 45.11
C MET A 663 37.93 9.74 44.83
N GLU A 664 37.99 8.72 45.68
CA GLU A 664 38.68 7.46 45.42
C GLU A 664 37.78 6.63 44.50
N ILE A 665 38.25 6.35 43.30
CA ILE A 665 37.42 5.87 42.17
C ILE A 665 37.55 4.35 42.01
N THR A 666 38.75 3.87 42.34
CA THR A 666 39.16 2.50 42.62
C THR A 666 40.09 2.57 43.83
N ASP A 667 40.48 1.43 44.40
CA ASP A 667 41.12 1.36 45.71
C ASP A 667 42.27 2.37 45.98
N GLU A 668 42.96 2.98 45.00
CA GLU A 668 43.87 4.11 45.26
C GLU A 668 44.11 5.12 44.09
N GLN A 669 43.08 5.50 43.30
CA GLN A 669 43.23 6.61 42.32
C GLN A 669 42.29 7.79 42.59
N THR A 670 42.87 8.99 42.75
CA THR A 670 42.14 10.25 42.92
C THR A 670 41.87 10.93 41.57
N THR A 671 40.83 11.77 41.52
CA THR A 671 40.45 12.61 40.37
C THR A 671 41.60 13.47 39.82
N LEU A 672 42.55 13.90 40.66
CA LEU A 672 43.73 14.68 40.26
C LEU A 672 44.74 13.86 39.44
N PHE A 673 44.97 12.59 39.80
CA PHE A 673 45.82 11.70 39.00
C PHE A 673 45.26 11.52 37.59
N GLN A 674 43.95 11.34 37.47
CA GLN A 674 43.32 11.19 36.17
C GLN A 674 43.37 12.48 35.33
N ALA A 675 43.13 13.64 35.95
CA ALA A 675 43.23 14.94 35.27
C ALA A 675 44.67 15.21 34.77
N ALA A 676 45.67 14.87 35.59
CA ALA A 676 47.09 14.95 35.25
C ALA A 676 47.46 13.99 34.11
N LYS A 677 47.06 12.71 34.19
CA LYS A 677 47.26 11.69 33.14
C LYS A 677 46.67 12.12 31.79
N ASN A 678 45.49 12.74 31.83
CA ASN A 678 44.76 13.12 30.63
C ASN A 678 45.32 14.38 29.94
N GLY A 679 46.27 15.08 30.58
CA GLY A 679 46.82 16.36 30.11
C GLY A 679 45.83 17.52 30.24
N ASN A 680 44.80 17.41 31.09
CA ASN A 680 43.74 18.40 31.19
C ASN A 680 44.15 19.57 32.11
N GLY A 681 45.07 20.42 31.63
CA GLY A 681 45.70 21.49 32.40
C GLY A 681 44.70 22.43 33.08
N THR A 682 43.56 22.73 32.45
CA THR A 682 42.55 23.61 33.05
C THR A 682 41.81 22.95 34.20
N VAL A 683 41.42 21.68 34.07
CA VAL A 683 40.78 20.95 35.17
C VAL A 683 41.77 20.68 36.31
N THR A 684 43.02 20.33 35.99
CA THR A 684 44.09 20.20 36.99
C THR A 684 44.27 21.50 37.76
N LYS A 685 44.31 22.64 37.06
CA LYS A 685 44.38 23.96 37.71
C LYS A 685 43.16 24.22 38.60
N LEU A 686 41.94 23.93 38.14
CA LEU A 686 40.72 24.10 38.93
C LEU A 686 40.70 23.21 40.19
N LEU A 687 41.18 21.98 40.10
CA LEU A 687 41.32 21.07 41.23
C LEU A 687 42.33 21.59 42.26
N LEU A 688 43.47 22.10 41.80
CA LEU A 688 44.51 22.68 42.66
C LEU A 688 44.06 24.01 43.30
N ASP A 689 43.45 24.89 42.51
CA ASP A 689 42.92 26.19 42.96
C ASP A 689 41.79 26.03 44.00
N SER A 690 41.16 24.86 44.07
CA SER A 690 40.16 24.55 45.11
C SER A 690 40.74 24.46 46.52
N GLY A 691 42.05 24.20 46.65
CA GLY A 691 42.74 23.99 47.93
C GLY A 691 42.33 22.71 48.68
N LYS A 692 41.48 21.86 48.08
CA LYS A 692 40.92 20.65 48.70
C LYS A 692 41.61 19.36 48.28
N VAL A 693 42.57 19.44 47.36
CA VAL A 693 43.28 18.28 46.81
C VAL A 693 44.78 18.43 47.08
N ASP A 694 45.42 17.38 47.55
CA ASP A 694 46.87 17.37 47.79
C ASP A 694 47.63 17.15 46.48
N PRO A 695 48.41 18.15 45.99
CA PRO A 695 49.20 18.02 44.77
C PRO A 695 50.30 16.95 44.85
N ASP A 696 50.69 16.57 46.07
CA ASP A 696 51.82 15.69 46.35
C ASP A 696 51.39 14.32 46.90
N ALA A 697 50.09 14.04 46.91
CA ALA A 697 49.56 12.72 47.21
C ALA A 697 50.23 11.66 46.33
N LYS A 698 50.53 10.50 46.91
CA LYS A 698 51.09 9.35 46.19
C LYS A 698 50.00 8.32 45.95
N ASN A 699 49.97 7.73 44.75
CA ASN A 699 49.17 6.53 44.49
C ASN A 699 49.91 5.27 45.01
N MET A 700 49.34 4.07 44.86
CA MET A 700 49.99 2.80 45.26
C MET A 700 51.33 2.54 44.60
N ASP A 701 51.49 2.97 43.35
CA ASP A 701 52.75 2.82 42.63
C ASP A 701 53.82 3.78 43.16
N GLY A 702 53.47 4.65 44.11
CA GLY A 702 54.35 5.66 44.70
C GLY A 702 54.50 6.92 43.85
N TRP A 703 53.72 7.05 42.77
CA TRP A 703 53.76 8.16 41.82
C TRP A 703 52.97 9.34 42.35
N ARG A 704 53.48 10.54 42.08
CA ARG A 704 52.77 11.81 42.25
C ARG A 704 52.02 12.19 40.97
N PRO A 705 50.95 13.00 41.04
CA PRO A 705 50.24 13.49 39.86
C PRO A 705 51.18 14.14 38.83
N LEU A 706 52.20 14.89 39.29
CA LEU A 706 53.20 15.51 38.42
C LEU A 706 54.05 14.50 37.64
N GLN A 707 54.42 13.38 38.27
CA GLN A 707 55.21 12.33 37.63
C GLN A 707 54.38 11.60 36.56
N LEU A 708 53.10 11.38 36.86
CA LEU A 708 52.15 10.75 35.95
C LEU A 708 51.83 11.64 34.73
N ALA A 709 51.73 12.95 34.94
CA ALA A 709 51.65 13.93 33.86
C ALA A 709 52.90 13.87 32.98
N ALA A 710 54.10 13.95 33.59
CA ALA A 710 55.36 13.90 32.85
C ALA A 710 55.56 12.61 32.03
N GLU A 711 55.04 11.47 32.50
CA GLU A 711 55.04 10.20 31.75
C GLU A 711 54.03 10.20 30.60
N SER A 712 52.86 10.81 30.79
CA SER A 712 51.77 10.81 29.81
C SER A 712 51.94 11.85 28.69
N GLY A 713 52.94 12.73 28.81
CA GLY A 713 53.23 13.84 27.88
C GLY A 713 52.51 15.12 28.25
#